data_AF-A0A7W5B6M3-F1
#
_entry.id   AF-A0A7W5B6M3-F1
#
_cell.length_a   1.000
_cell.length_b   1.000
_cell.length_c   1.000
_cell.angle_alpha   90.00
_cell.angle_beta   90.00
_cell.angle_gamma   90.00
#
_symmetry.space_group_name_H-M   'P 1'
#
loop_
_entity.id
_entity.type
_entity.pdbx_description
1 polymer ?
#
loop_
_entity_poly.entity_id
_entity_poly.type
_entity_poly.pdbx_seq_one_letter_code
_entity_poly.pdbx_strand_id
1 'polypeptide(L)'
;MQATLKKGAVWVALAFGTTGVQAASRVDIDTIAPKYSAALAKSSATTAEKLGLGNSDLKALYSQTLPNGKVLTRYQQLYRGIPVLNSNVVEHRDNSKAAPSLTGAIIQGLASDVPTATPQLSSSAILNLAKSKVPKAKFEEEQVQLYVHLDEKSKSARLVYLVSFFAPNGNQPSRPFFLMDANTGEVVKQWDGLARVNATGPGGNSKTGQYEFGVNYGPLDVSSNCAMDNGTIKTVDQNNGTANVSTAFQFNCPRNTYRAVNGAFAPMNDAHFFGNATVKMYRDWFGVGPIQQQLVMRVHYGQNYEGAGWTGGTTIFGDGLNQFYPLVSADVIAHEVSHGFTEQNSKLLYFAHSGGMNEAFSDMAGEALEYYLKGTNDFKSGAAITKTTDALRYMYNPPLDGNSKDNAANVSPFDNVHYSSGVYNKAFYLLATSPGWNTRKAFEVMFDANRLYWTELSTFNEGACGVEQAASNRGYNVSQVSTAFNAVGVNCDNYKWLAEQLYLAYTGRPGDPGGLKYWTDNMAAAGVPKTLVEFAAAYSSNPSVKSIVDGIALSTEAQAFLPSDPAGSHYQLIGAVFQNEFGRGIDSSNNGIWNHRINSGESTRQSAPMKIMADALASPYAERKNDALTVGKKVGVSLRFTEHVNEPAEISSYITPVGLSKGRNLLKTVTSATQVQAFIPTIDATIADIVANH
;
A
#
# COMPACT_ATOMS: atom_id res chain seq x y z
N MET A 1 79.83 -8.42 20.31
CA MET A 1 79.14 -8.14 21.60
C MET A 1 77.90 -7.31 21.32
N GLN A 2 76.79 -7.70 21.95
CA GLN A 2 75.45 -7.09 22.00
C GLN A 2 75.52 -5.55 22.24
N ALA A 3 74.61 -4.65 21.88
CA ALA A 3 73.19 -4.69 21.52
C ALA A 3 72.77 -3.37 20.81
N THR A 4 71.94 -3.52 19.77
CA THR A 4 70.70 -2.77 19.47
C THR A 4 70.68 -1.22 19.47
N LEU A 5 70.81 -0.64 18.27
CA LEU A 5 70.32 0.69 17.92
C LEU A 5 68.80 0.65 17.68
N LYS A 6 68.01 1.34 18.52
CA LYS A 6 66.58 1.61 18.30
C LYS A 6 66.42 2.59 17.14
N LYS A 7 65.93 2.11 15.99
CA LYS A 7 65.37 2.95 14.93
C LYS A 7 63.93 3.33 15.31
N GLY A 8 63.61 4.62 15.18
CA GLY A 8 62.28 5.16 15.37
C GLY A 8 61.27 4.53 14.42
N ALA A 9 60.12 4.15 14.97
CA ALA A 9 58.95 3.77 14.19
C ALA A 9 58.07 5.01 14.00
N VAL A 10 57.86 5.32 12.74
CA VAL A 10 56.90 6.26 12.16
C VAL A 10 55.52 6.07 12.79
N TRP A 11 54.92 7.16 13.27
CA TRP A 11 53.49 7.21 13.57
C TRP A 11 52.71 7.06 12.27
N VAL A 12 52.26 5.85 11.96
CA VAL A 12 51.17 5.65 11.00
C VAL A 12 49.90 6.05 11.73
N ALA A 13 49.44 7.28 11.50
CA ALA A 13 48.06 7.65 11.75
C ALA A 13 47.18 6.72 10.90
N LEU A 14 46.56 5.73 11.52
CA LEU A 14 45.41 5.02 10.94
C LEU A 14 44.24 5.99 10.96
N ALA A 15 44.24 6.90 9.98
CA ALA A 15 43.05 7.56 9.52
C ALA A 15 42.08 6.46 9.07
N PHE A 16 41.01 6.26 9.82
CA PHE A 16 39.83 5.56 9.31
C PHE A 16 39.21 6.45 8.23
N GLY A 17 39.77 6.36 7.02
CA GLY A 17 39.09 6.75 5.81
C GLY A 17 37.98 5.73 5.53
N THR A 18 36.77 6.03 5.99
CA THR A 18 35.55 5.41 5.45
C THR A 18 34.72 6.51 4.79
N THR A 19 35.14 6.95 3.61
CA THR A 19 34.26 7.64 2.66
C THR A 19 33.48 6.60 1.86
N GLY A 20 32.67 5.82 2.57
CA GLY A 20 31.54 5.08 1.99
C GLY A 20 30.29 5.68 2.61
N VAL A 21 29.42 6.27 1.79
CA VAL A 21 28.15 6.83 2.25
C VAL A 21 27.28 5.66 2.71
N GLN A 22 27.32 5.32 4.01
CA GLN A 22 26.38 4.37 4.60
C GLN A 22 25.09 5.10 4.96
N ALA A 23 23.97 4.63 4.42
CA ALA A 23 22.65 5.10 4.79
C ALA A 23 22.40 4.92 6.30
N ALA A 24 21.57 5.79 6.88
CA ALA A 24 21.30 5.72 8.30
C ALA A 24 20.67 4.37 8.69
N SER A 25 21.20 3.75 9.75
CA SER A 25 20.75 2.42 10.17
C SER A 25 20.75 2.27 11.68
N ARG A 26 19.75 1.52 12.17
CA ARG A 26 19.65 1.11 13.57
C ARG A 26 20.57 -0.08 13.81
N VAL A 27 21.44 0.06 14.80
CA VAL A 27 22.44 -0.93 15.17
C VAL A 27 22.18 -1.37 16.61
N ASP A 28 21.75 -2.63 16.77
CA ASP A 28 21.59 -3.25 18.07
C ASP A 28 22.97 -3.60 18.65
N ILE A 29 23.27 -3.11 19.86
CA ILE A 29 24.58 -3.24 20.49
C ILE A 29 24.99 -4.71 20.65
N ASP A 30 24.04 -5.60 20.90
CA ASP A 30 24.30 -7.04 21.06
C ASP A 30 24.85 -7.68 19.77
N THR A 31 24.48 -7.16 18.59
CA THR A 31 24.95 -7.69 17.30
C THR A 31 26.40 -7.35 16.99
N ILE A 32 26.96 -6.37 17.70
CA ILE A 32 28.36 -5.94 17.56
C ILE A 32 29.18 -6.15 18.84
N ALA A 33 28.58 -6.75 19.88
CA ALA A 33 29.23 -7.24 21.11
C ALA A 33 30.54 -8.03 20.90
N PRO A 34 30.66 -8.94 19.91
CA PRO A 34 31.91 -9.66 19.64
C PRO A 34 33.02 -8.76 19.08
N LYS A 35 32.66 -7.79 18.23
CA LYS A 35 33.61 -6.79 17.68
C LYS A 35 34.03 -5.79 18.77
N TYR A 36 33.12 -5.44 19.67
CA TYR A 36 33.41 -4.61 20.85
C TYR A 36 34.39 -5.30 21.80
N SER A 37 34.16 -6.56 22.15
CA SER A 37 34.99 -7.32 23.09
C SER A 37 36.44 -7.53 22.60
N ALA A 38 36.64 -7.60 21.28
CA ALA A 38 37.98 -7.65 20.67
C ALA A 38 38.73 -6.30 20.68
N ALA A 39 38.03 -5.17 20.46
CA ALA A 39 38.62 -3.83 20.59
C ALA A 39 38.93 -3.46 22.06
N LEU A 40 38.22 -4.10 23.01
CA LEU A 40 38.25 -3.86 24.46
C LEU A 40 39.47 -4.39 25.21
N ALA A 41 40.36 -5.18 24.58
CA ALA A 41 41.51 -5.74 25.32
C ALA A 41 42.69 -4.75 25.51
N LYS A 42 42.67 -3.54 24.91
CA LYS A 42 43.87 -2.69 24.82
C LYS A 42 43.70 -1.15 24.96
N SER A 43 42.52 -0.57 25.24
CA SER A 43 42.38 0.91 25.23
C SER A 43 41.59 1.55 26.39
N SER A 44 41.92 2.81 26.70
CA SER A 44 41.26 3.70 27.67
C SER A 44 40.04 4.45 27.09
N ALA A 45 39.44 3.95 26.01
CA ALA A 45 38.38 4.63 25.28
C ALA A 45 37.08 4.80 26.10
N THR A 46 36.35 5.89 25.84
CA THR A 46 35.05 6.16 26.45
C THR A 46 33.96 5.21 25.93
N THR A 47 32.79 5.22 26.57
CA THR A 47 31.61 4.45 26.10
C THR A 47 31.14 4.90 24.71
N ALA A 48 31.25 6.19 24.38
CA ALA A 48 30.86 6.72 23.08
C ALA A 48 31.79 6.22 21.96
N GLU A 49 33.11 6.33 22.20
CA GLU A 49 34.13 5.89 21.24
C GLU A 49 34.03 4.40 20.95
N LYS A 50 33.71 3.58 21.97
CA LYS A 50 33.48 2.14 21.83
C LYS A 50 32.32 1.81 20.89
N LEU A 51 31.33 2.68 20.79
CA LEU A 51 30.16 2.54 19.93
C LEU A 51 30.34 3.18 18.54
N GLY A 52 31.55 3.69 18.24
CA GLY A 52 31.82 4.43 17.01
C GLY A 52 31.18 5.82 16.99
N LEU A 53 30.91 6.40 18.16
CA LEU A 53 30.31 7.73 18.32
C LEU A 53 31.37 8.72 18.84
N GLY A 54 31.18 10.01 18.55
CA GLY A 54 31.96 11.07 19.20
C GLY A 54 31.63 11.18 20.69
N ASN A 55 32.58 11.63 21.51
CA ASN A 55 32.36 11.80 22.95
C ASN A 55 31.17 12.73 23.29
N SER A 56 30.85 13.68 22.42
CA SER A 56 29.68 14.56 22.54
C SER A 56 28.36 13.93 22.11
N ASP A 57 28.42 12.81 21.38
CA ASP A 57 27.26 12.16 20.75
C ASP A 57 26.60 11.14 21.68
N LEU A 58 27.08 11.01 22.92
CA LEU A 58 26.49 10.16 23.93
C LEU A 58 26.48 10.87 25.28
N LYS A 59 25.29 11.25 25.75
CA LYS A 59 25.11 11.98 27.00
C LYS A 59 24.51 11.08 28.08
N ALA A 60 25.17 10.97 29.22
CA ALA A 60 24.60 10.28 30.39
C ALA A 60 23.35 11.02 30.89
N LEU A 61 22.25 10.30 31.11
CA LEU A 61 21.00 10.85 31.63
C LEU A 61 20.89 10.65 33.14
N TYR A 62 20.96 9.40 33.60
CA TYR A 62 20.92 9.04 35.01
C TYR A 62 21.62 7.71 35.25
N SER A 63 22.11 7.52 36.47
CA SER A 63 22.80 6.31 36.93
C SER A 63 22.12 5.76 38.19
N GLN A 64 22.00 4.45 38.29
CA GLN A 64 21.37 3.77 39.42
C GLN A 64 22.27 2.63 39.91
N THR A 65 22.50 2.59 41.22
CA THR A 65 23.13 1.44 41.88
C THR A 65 22.06 0.46 42.33
N LEU A 66 22.18 -0.80 41.90
CA LEU A 66 21.28 -1.89 42.27
C LEU A 66 21.67 -2.49 43.63
N PRO A 67 20.76 -3.20 44.33
CA PRO A 67 21.06 -3.83 45.62
C PRO A 67 22.25 -4.80 45.60
N ASN A 68 22.57 -5.38 44.43
CA ASN A 68 23.73 -6.26 44.25
C ASN A 68 25.05 -5.51 43.95
N GLY A 69 25.07 -4.18 44.08
CA GLY A 69 26.25 -3.33 43.87
C GLY A 69 26.57 -3.03 42.40
N LYS A 70 25.78 -3.52 41.43
CA LYS A 70 25.93 -3.14 40.02
C LYS A 70 25.46 -1.72 39.78
N VAL A 71 26.17 -0.95 38.96
CA VAL A 71 25.80 0.42 38.56
C VAL A 71 25.33 0.41 37.11
N LEU A 72 24.10 0.87 36.87
CA LEU A 72 23.51 0.99 35.54
C LEU A 72 23.44 2.46 35.16
N THR A 73 24.05 2.84 34.05
CA THR A 73 24.01 4.21 33.53
C THR A 73 23.30 4.24 32.19
N ARG A 74 22.20 5.01 32.08
CA ARG A 74 21.47 5.22 30.83
C ARG A 74 22.04 6.44 30.10
N TYR A 75 22.29 6.29 28.80
CA TYR A 75 22.75 7.35 27.92
C TYR A 75 21.74 7.61 26.78
N GLN A 76 21.66 8.88 26.39
CA GLN A 76 20.96 9.37 25.20
C GLN A 76 21.98 9.59 24.09
N GLN A 77 21.74 9.02 22.91
CA GLN A 77 22.53 9.38 21.74
C GLN A 77 22.12 10.77 21.25
N LEU A 78 23.11 11.60 20.94
CA LEU A 78 22.95 12.90 20.32
C LEU A 78 23.58 12.86 18.92
N TYR A 79 23.04 13.65 18.00
CA TYR A 79 23.68 13.95 16.73
C TYR A 79 23.71 15.46 16.58
N ARG A 80 24.93 16.04 16.62
CA ARG A 80 25.14 17.49 16.60
C ARG A 80 24.33 18.23 17.69
N GLY A 81 24.25 17.62 18.87
CA GLY A 81 23.51 18.15 20.02
C GLY A 81 22.01 17.86 20.04
N ILE A 82 21.43 17.30 18.97
CA ILE A 82 20.00 16.94 18.90
C ILE A 82 19.82 15.49 19.36
N PRO A 83 18.87 15.18 20.25
CA PRO A 83 18.60 13.81 20.66
C PRO A 83 18.12 12.95 19.49
N VAL A 84 18.66 11.73 19.40
CA VAL A 84 18.23 10.74 18.40
C VAL A 84 17.09 9.90 18.96
N LEU A 85 15.93 9.94 18.31
CA LEU A 85 14.74 9.18 18.69
C LEU A 85 14.97 7.67 18.47
N ASN A 86 14.37 6.85 19.33
CA ASN A 86 14.50 5.38 19.28
C ASN A 86 15.95 4.87 19.42
N SER A 87 16.80 5.63 20.11
CA SER A 87 18.15 5.22 20.53
C SER A 87 18.22 5.16 22.06
N ASN A 88 18.95 4.19 22.59
CA ASN A 88 19.27 4.12 24.01
C ASN A 88 20.49 3.22 24.23
N VAL A 89 21.38 3.66 25.11
CA VAL A 89 22.52 2.85 25.56
C VAL A 89 22.44 2.72 27.08
N VAL A 90 22.61 1.51 27.59
CA VAL A 90 22.74 1.26 29.01
C VAL A 90 24.08 0.60 29.26
N GLU A 91 24.93 1.24 30.07
CA GLU A 91 26.16 0.66 30.58
C GLU A 91 25.89 -0.05 31.90
N HIS A 92 26.31 -1.31 31.99
CA HIS A 92 26.21 -2.14 33.17
C HIS A 92 27.61 -2.34 33.74
N ARG A 93 27.90 -1.67 34.85
CA ARG A 93 29.16 -1.81 35.59
C ARG A 93 28.98 -2.79 36.73
N ASP A 94 29.75 -3.87 36.69
CA ASP A 94 29.89 -4.83 37.77
C ASP A 94 31.33 -4.73 38.31
N ASN A 95 31.48 -4.34 39.58
CA ASN A 95 32.80 -4.13 40.19
C ASN A 95 33.64 -5.41 40.25
N SER A 96 33.02 -6.59 40.10
CA SER A 96 33.73 -7.87 39.99
C SER A 96 34.30 -8.16 38.60
N LYS A 97 33.94 -7.37 37.58
CA LYS A 97 34.38 -7.53 36.19
C LYS A 97 35.31 -6.41 35.75
N ALA A 98 36.33 -6.76 34.96
CA ALA A 98 37.30 -5.80 34.45
C ALA A 98 36.72 -4.74 33.49
N ALA A 99 35.64 -5.07 32.77
CA ALA A 99 35.01 -4.20 31.78
C ALA A 99 33.48 -4.15 31.97
N PRO A 100 32.82 -3.02 31.64
CA PRO A 100 31.36 -2.93 31.65
C PRO A 100 30.78 -3.71 30.46
N SER A 101 29.51 -4.12 30.57
CA SER A 101 28.73 -4.54 29.40
C SER A 101 27.78 -3.43 28.95
N LEU A 102 27.46 -3.39 27.66
CA LEU A 102 26.53 -2.42 27.08
C LEU A 102 25.32 -3.15 26.50
N THR A 103 24.14 -2.54 26.60
CA THR A 103 22.91 -3.03 25.96
C THR A 103 22.12 -1.87 25.35
N GLY A 104 21.33 -2.14 24.31
CA GLY A 104 20.46 -1.17 23.67
C GLY A 104 20.76 -1.01 22.17
N ALA A 105 20.46 0.16 21.62
CA ALA A 105 20.61 0.45 20.20
C ALA A 105 21.03 1.89 19.93
N ILE A 106 21.80 2.07 18.87
CA ILE A 106 22.24 3.37 18.34
C ILE A 106 21.83 3.50 16.88
N ILE A 107 21.79 4.72 16.37
CA ILE A 107 21.63 4.99 14.93
C ILE A 107 22.96 5.49 14.37
N GLN A 108 23.51 4.80 13.38
CA GLN A 108 24.72 5.21 12.66
C GLN A 108 24.36 5.73 11.27
N GLY A 109 25.31 6.38 10.57
CA GLY A 109 25.10 6.86 9.20
C GLY A 109 24.26 8.14 9.06
N LEU A 110 24.02 8.89 10.15
CA LEU A 110 23.14 10.07 10.14
C LEU A 110 23.65 11.24 9.28
N ALA A 111 24.93 11.28 8.92
CA ALA A 111 25.55 12.43 8.27
C ALA A 111 25.10 12.68 6.82
N SER A 112 24.75 11.62 6.08
CA SER A 112 24.23 11.74 4.72
C SER A 112 22.83 12.33 4.68
N ASP A 113 22.00 11.91 5.63
CA ASP A 113 20.56 12.19 5.60
C ASP A 113 20.23 13.48 6.34
N VAL A 114 21.00 13.80 7.38
CA VAL A 114 20.86 15.01 8.20
C VAL A 114 22.14 15.85 8.09
N PRO A 115 22.33 16.55 6.96
CA PRO A 115 23.54 17.35 6.71
C PRO A 115 23.62 18.61 7.55
N THR A 116 22.49 19.08 8.10
CA THR A 116 22.40 20.25 8.99
C THR A 116 21.58 19.92 10.23
N ALA A 117 21.92 20.53 11.36
CA ALA A 117 21.20 20.38 12.64
C ALA A 117 20.21 21.54 12.86
N THR A 118 19.83 22.24 11.79
CA THR A 118 19.01 23.44 11.86
C THR A 118 17.71 23.19 11.11
N PRO A 119 16.57 23.09 11.81
CA PRO A 119 15.28 22.91 11.16
C PRO A 119 14.86 24.18 10.41
N GLN A 120 14.20 24.03 9.26
CA GLN A 120 13.66 25.18 8.51
C GLN A 120 12.48 25.84 9.23
N LEU A 121 11.70 25.05 9.98
CA LEU A 121 10.59 25.56 10.77
C LEU A 121 10.97 25.66 12.26
N SER A 122 10.58 26.77 12.88
CA SER A 122 10.76 26.98 14.31
C SER A 122 9.83 26.07 15.12
N SER A 123 10.21 25.80 16.37
CA SER A 123 9.37 25.08 17.33
C SER A 123 7.99 25.73 17.50
N SER A 124 7.93 27.07 17.52
CA SER A 124 6.67 27.82 17.61
C SER A 124 5.81 27.69 16.35
N ALA A 125 6.41 27.71 15.16
CA ALA A 125 5.68 27.53 13.90
C ALA A 125 5.04 26.12 13.84
N ILE A 126 5.82 25.10 14.22
CA ILE A 126 5.35 23.71 14.26
C ILE A 126 4.27 23.50 15.33
N LEU A 127 4.44 24.09 16.51
CA LEU A 127 3.42 24.04 17.56
C LEU A 127 2.09 24.65 17.11
N ASN A 128 2.14 25.81 16.45
CA ASN A 128 0.95 26.46 15.91
C ASN A 128 0.30 25.63 14.80
N LEU A 129 1.12 25.01 13.93
CA LEU A 129 0.63 24.10 12.90
C LEU A 129 -0.02 22.86 13.51
N ALA A 130 0.54 22.29 14.56
CA ALA A 130 -0.03 21.15 15.29
C ALA A 130 -1.37 21.53 15.95
N LYS A 131 -1.43 22.69 16.62
CA LYS A 131 -2.66 23.22 17.23
C LYS A 131 -3.76 23.47 16.20
N SER A 132 -3.41 23.93 14.99
CA SER A 132 -4.39 24.15 13.92
C SER A 132 -5.00 22.85 13.37
N LYS A 133 -4.45 21.67 13.72
CA LYS A 133 -5.03 20.36 13.39
C LYS A 133 -6.05 19.88 14.43
N VAL A 134 -6.20 20.60 15.54
CA VAL A 134 -7.11 20.24 16.63
C VAL A 134 -8.21 21.30 16.74
N PRO A 135 -9.46 20.93 17.06
CA PRO A 135 -10.54 21.90 17.29
C PRO A 135 -10.12 23.00 18.25
N LYS A 136 -10.62 24.21 18.02
CA LYS A 136 -10.21 25.41 18.76
C LYS A 136 -10.46 25.22 20.26
N ALA A 137 -9.36 25.09 21.00
CA ALA A 137 -9.34 24.84 22.43
C ALA A 137 -8.47 25.88 23.14
N LYS A 138 -8.62 25.98 24.45
CA LYS A 138 -7.49 26.41 25.28
C LYS A 138 -6.47 25.28 25.27
N PHE A 139 -5.21 25.58 25.01
CA PHE A 139 -4.14 24.58 25.05
C PHE A 139 -3.30 24.79 26.31
N GLU A 140 -2.94 23.68 26.94
CA GLU A 140 -2.19 23.62 28.20
C GLU A 140 -1.05 22.61 28.04
N GLU A 141 -0.04 22.64 28.93
CA GLU A 141 1.07 21.67 28.93
C GLU A 141 1.75 21.48 27.55
N GLU A 142 2.01 22.59 26.86
CA GLU A 142 2.57 22.59 25.51
C GLU A 142 4.05 22.18 25.54
N GLN A 143 4.38 21.09 24.85
CA GLN A 143 5.72 20.54 24.74
C GLN A 143 6.10 20.41 23.27
N VAL A 144 7.31 20.86 22.95
CA VAL A 144 7.90 20.75 21.61
C VAL A 144 9.35 20.38 21.77
N GLN A 145 9.75 19.22 21.25
CA GLN A 145 11.13 18.75 21.33
C GLN A 145 11.62 18.31 19.95
N LEU A 146 12.76 18.85 19.53
CA LEU A 146 13.43 18.45 18.28
C LEU A 146 14.18 17.14 18.48
N TYR A 147 14.06 16.24 17.51
CA TYR A 147 14.74 14.96 17.43
C TYR A 147 15.32 14.72 16.04
N VAL A 148 16.32 13.85 15.97
CA VAL A 148 16.66 13.11 14.75
C VAL A 148 15.89 11.80 14.75
N HIS A 149 15.14 11.51 13.69
CA HIS A 149 14.33 10.30 13.57
C HIS A 149 14.73 9.53 12.31
N LEU A 150 15.11 8.26 12.48
CA LEU A 150 15.23 7.30 11.39
C LEU A 150 13.86 6.72 11.07
N ASP A 151 13.39 6.92 9.85
CA ASP A 151 12.25 6.18 9.33
C ASP A 151 12.71 4.78 8.88
N GLU A 152 12.25 3.75 9.59
CA GLU A 152 12.67 2.37 9.36
C GLU A 152 12.21 1.81 8.01
N LYS A 153 11.18 2.39 7.39
CA LYS A 153 10.68 1.97 6.07
C LYS A 153 11.53 2.56 4.96
N SER A 154 11.77 3.87 4.99
CA SER A 154 12.56 4.57 3.97
C SER A 154 14.07 4.47 4.20
N LYS A 155 14.50 3.98 5.37
CA LYS A 155 15.91 3.92 5.79
C LYS A 155 16.62 5.28 5.70
N SER A 156 15.87 6.35 5.93
CA SER A 156 16.34 7.73 5.87
C SER A 156 16.08 8.44 7.18
N ALA A 157 17.10 9.13 7.69
CA ALA A 157 16.96 9.97 8.88
C ALA A 157 16.57 11.41 8.55
N ARG A 158 15.71 12.02 9.37
CA ARG A 158 15.28 13.41 9.21
C ARG A 158 15.12 14.12 10.56
N LEU A 159 15.10 15.44 10.52
CA LEU A 159 14.75 16.26 11.68
C LEU A 159 13.23 16.24 11.88
N VAL A 160 12.77 15.95 13.09
CA VAL A 160 11.36 15.96 13.45
C VAL A 160 11.14 16.67 14.79
N TYR A 161 10.02 17.35 14.93
CA TYR A 161 9.52 17.78 16.23
C TYR A 161 8.52 16.76 16.76
N LEU A 162 8.71 16.34 18.01
CA LEU A 162 7.66 15.73 18.80
C LEU A 162 6.93 16.85 19.55
N VAL A 163 5.68 17.10 19.16
CA VAL A 163 4.79 18.09 19.78
C VAL A 163 3.75 17.35 20.61
N SER A 164 3.47 17.85 21.81
CA SER A 164 2.26 17.46 22.55
C SER A 164 1.66 18.64 23.29
N PHE A 165 0.36 18.63 23.48
CA PHE A 165 -0.34 19.59 24.32
C PHE A 165 -1.58 18.94 24.90
N PHE A 166 -2.04 19.42 26.05
CA PHE A 166 -3.33 19.06 26.62
C PHE A 166 -4.41 20.01 26.10
N ALA A 167 -5.51 19.45 25.61
CA ALA A 167 -6.67 20.20 25.17
C ALA A 167 -7.88 19.74 26.02
N PRO A 168 -8.28 20.49 27.07
CA PRO A 168 -9.33 20.09 27.99
C PRO A 168 -10.72 19.95 27.34
N ASN A 169 -11.05 20.69 26.27
CA ASN A 169 -12.23 20.50 25.41
C ASN A 169 -13.56 20.09 26.11
N GLY A 170 -13.82 20.64 27.30
CA GLY A 170 -15.00 20.29 28.11
C GLY A 170 -15.02 18.81 28.49
N ASN A 171 -16.04 18.08 28.03
CA ASN A 171 -16.20 16.65 28.31
C ASN A 171 -15.34 15.76 27.40
N GLN A 172 -14.56 16.32 26.47
CA GLN A 172 -13.74 15.59 25.49
C GLN A 172 -12.25 15.96 25.62
N PRO A 173 -11.62 15.77 26.78
CA PRO A 173 -10.21 16.08 26.93
C PRO A 173 -9.40 15.21 25.96
N SER A 174 -8.33 15.79 25.43
CA SER A 174 -7.38 15.09 24.59
C SER A 174 -5.96 15.49 24.96
N ARG A 175 -4.99 14.61 24.70
CA ARG A 175 -3.57 14.96 24.77
C ARG A 175 -2.89 14.57 23.47
N PRO A 176 -3.13 15.33 22.38
CA PRO A 176 -2.56 14.97 21.08
C PRO A 176 -1.04 15.00 21.12
N PHE A 177 -0.44 14.02 20.45
CA PHE A 177 0.96 13.97 20.10
C PHE A 177 1.10 13.99 18.58
N PHE A 178 2.01 14.83 18.08
CA PHE A 178 2.39 14.90 16.68
C PHE A 178 3.89 14.71 16.55
N LEU A 179 4.31 13.78 15.70
CA LEU A 179 5.66 13.73 15.17
C LEU A 179 5.63 14.41 13.81
N MET A 180 6.27 15.58 13.68
CA MET A 180 6.18 16.40 12.48
C MET A 180 7.54 16.65 11.88
N ASP A 181 7.65 16.60 10.55
CA ASP A 181 8.86 16.95 9.85
C ASP A 181 9.26 18.41 10.16
N ALA A 182 10.49 18.60 10.61
CA ALA A 182 10.94 19.90 11.10
C ALA A 182 11.23 20.91 9.98
N ASN A 183 11.22 20.48 8.72
CA ASN A 183 11.44 21.33 7.56
C ASN A 183 10.16 21.62 6.80
N THR A 184 9.25 20.65 6.68
CA THR A 184 8.02 20.80 5.89
C THR A 184 6.76 21.02 6.73
N GLY A 185 6.78 20.61 8.01
CA GLY A 185 5.59 20.59 8.86
C GLY A 185 4.63 19.45 8.53
N GLU A 186 5.04 18.49 7.71
CA GLU A 186 4.28 17.27 7.44
C GLU A 186 4.09 16.46 8.74
N VAL A 187 2.89 15.93 8.96
CA VAL A 187 2.62 15.03 10.10
C VAL A 187 3.10 13.63 9.74
N VAL A 188 4.23 13.22 10.31
CA VAL A 188 4.80 11.87 10.16
C VAL A 188 3.99 10.85 10.96
N LYS A 189 3.54 11.23 12.16
CA LYS A 189 2.72 10.38 13.03
C LYS A 189 1.86 11.22 13.97
N GLN A 190 0.68 10.74 14.30
CA GLN A 190 -0.21 11.34 15.30
C GLN A 190 -0.83 10.27 16.20
N TRP A 191 -0.98 10.56 17.49
CA TRP A 191 -1.73 9.73 18.45
C TRP A 191 -2.28 10.58 19.60
N ASP A 192 -3.21 10.04 20.39
CA ASP A 192 -3.64 10.68 21.63
C ASP A 192 -2.92 10.04 22.84
N GLY A 193 -2.49 10.89 23.78
CA GLY A 193 -1.78 10.52 24.99
C GLY A 193 -2.67 10.23 26.19
N LEU A 194 -3.98 10.40 26.09
CA LEU A 194 -4.94 9.94 27.07
C LEU A 194 -5.29 8.46 26.80
N ALA A 195 -5.55 7.72 27.89
CA ALA A 195 -5.80 6.28 27.81
C ALA A 195 -7.07 5.96 26.98
N ARG A 196 -7.04 4.85 26.23
CA ARG A 196 -8.24 4.24 25.64
C ARG A 196 -8.91 3.34 26.67
N VAL A 197 -10.22 3.17 26.55
CA VAL A 197 -11.01 2.32 27.46
C VAL A 197 -11.74 1.28 26.62
N ASN A 198 -11.73 0.04 27.10
CA ASN A 198 -12.55 -1.02 26.53
C ASN A 198 -13.96 -0.90 27.09
N ALA A 199 -14.94 -0.77 26.21
CA ALA A 199 -16.35 -0.80 26.55
C ALA A 199 -17.03 -2.07 26.05
N THR A 200 -18.21 -2.35 26.59
CA THR A 200 -19.06 -3.51 26.28
C THR A 200 -20.45 -3.05 25.85
N GLY A 201 -21.28 -3.98 25.40
CA GLY A 201 -22.65 -3.69 25.02
C GLY A 201 -23.23 -4.75 24.08
N PRO A 202 -24.56 -4.76 23.89
CA PRO A 202 -25.18 -5.70 22.98
C PRO A 202 -24.93 -5.29 21.52
N GLY A 203 -25.11 -6.23 20.61
CA GLY A 203 -25.13 -6.05 19.17
C GLY A 203 -26.07 -7.05 18.50
N GLY A 204 -26.23 -6.91 17.19
CA GLY A 204 -27.11 -7.76 16.38
C GLY A 204 -28.58 -7.33 16.38
N ASN A 205 -29.44 -8.22 15.88
CA ASN A 205 -30.87 -8.00 15.73
C ASN A 205 -31.68 -9.29 15.90
N SER A 206 -33.01 -9.20 15.77
CA SER A 206 -33.93 -10.33 15.90
C SER A 206 -33.64 -11.50 14.95
N LYS A 207 -32.99 -11.28 13.79
CA LYS A 207 -32.60 -12.34 12.85
C LYS A 207 -31.25 -12.98 13.24
N THR A 208 -30.26 -12.16 13.58
CA THR A 208 -28.93 -12.68 13.96
C THR A 208 -28.88 -13.26 15.38
N GLY A 209 -29.86 -12.90 16.21
CA GLY A 209 -29.77 -13.05 17.65
C GLY A 209 -28.91 -11.96 18.29
N GLN A 210 -29.09 -11.77 19.59
CA GLN A 210 -28.28 -10.84 20.37
C GLN A 210 -26.92 -11.46 20.69
N TYR A 211 -25.87 -10.69 20.54
CA TYR A 211 -24.54 -10.98 21.08
C TYR A 211 -24.04 -9.79 21.90
N GLU A 212 -22.93 -9.97 22.63
CA GLU A 212 -22.35 -8.95 23.51
C GLU A 212 -20.86 -8.71 23.17
N PHE A 213 -20.50 -7.45 22.91
CA PHE A 213 -19.11 -7.01 22.75
C PHE A 213 -18.37 -7.07 24.08
N GLY A 214 -17.16 -7.62 24.07
CA GLY A 214 -16.40 -7.99 25.27
C GLY A 214 -16.70 -9.40 25.79
N VAL A 215 -17.64 -10.13 25.17
CA VAL A 215 -17.95 -11.53 25.50
C VAL A 215 -17.90 -12.40 24.25
N ASN A 216 -18.82 -12.20 23.30
CA ASN A 216 -18.88 -12.97 22.06
C ASN A 216 -17.88 -12.45 21.02
N TYR A 217 -17.69 -11.12 21.00
CA TYR A 217 -16.68 -10.43 20.22
C TYR A 217 -15.72 -9.68 21.15
N GLY A 218 -14.63 -9.14 20.61
CA GLY A 218 -13.77 -8.20 21.35
C GLY A 218 -14.54 -6.98 21.88
N PRO A 219 -13.97 -6.23 22.83
CA PRO A 219 -14.60 -5.02 23.35
C PRO A 219 -14.63 -3.89 22.32
N LEU A 220 -15.45 -2.88 22.59
CA LEU A 220 -15.48 -1.62 21.86
C LEU A 220 -14.26 -0.76 22.27
N ASP A 221 -13.44 -0.33 21.30
CA ASP A 221 -12.27 0.54 21.54
C ASP A 221 -12.69 2.02 21.54
N VAL A 222 -12.93 2.59 22.73
CA VAL A 222 -13.43 3.97 22.91
C VAL A 222 -12.40 4.87 23.59
N SER A 223 -12.59 6.18 23.50
CA SER A 223 -11.76 7.15 24.23
C SER A 223 -11.94 7.05 25.75
N SER A 224 -11.05 7.68 26.52
CA SER A 224 -11.09 7.70 28.00
C SER A 224 -12.43 8.16 28.61
N ASN A 225 -13.15 9.03 27.91
CA ASN A 225 -14.46 9.56 28.30
C ASN A 225 -15.63 8.79 27.68
N CYS A 226 -15.38 7.60 27.11
CA CYS A 226 -16.38 6.70 26.53
C CYS A 226 -17.13 7.32 25.35
N ALA A 227 -16.43 8.14 24.56
CA ALA A 227 -16.87 8.52 23.24
C ALA A 227 -16.40 7.46 22.24
N MET A 228 -17.26 7.12 21.28
CA MET A 228 -16.95 6.20 20.17
C MET A 228 -16.03 6.86 19.14
N ASP A 229 -14.86 7.30 19.59
CA ASP A 229 -13.78 7.89 18.81
C ASP A 229 -12.44 7.36 19.33
N ASN A 230 -11.71 6.65 18.46
CA ASN A 230 -10.38 6.14 18.77
C ASN A 230 -9.28 6.74 17.86
N GLY A 231 -9.59 7.87 17.21
CA GLY A 231 -8.71 8.55 16.25
C GLY A 231 -8.63 7.90 14.88
N THR A 232 -9.00 6.61 14.73
CA THR A 232 -9.10 5.93 13.43
C THR A 232 -10.55 5.84 12.97
N ILE A 233 -11.45 5.50 13.89
CA ILE A 233 -12.88 5.36 13.68
C ILE A 233 -13.62 6.36 14.58
N LYS A 234 -14.70 6.93 14.05
CA LYS A 234 -15.65 7.75 14.78
C LYS A 234 -17.08 7.30 14.48
N THR A 235 -17.87 6.95 15.49
CA THR A 235 -19.30 6.64 15.34
C THR A 235 -20.13 7.82 15.82
N VAL A 236 -21.10 8.22 15.02
CA VAL A 236 -21.98 9.37 15.25
C VAL A 236 -23.42 8.92 15.26
N ASP A 237 -24.15 9.34 16.28
CA ASP A 237 -25.61 9.22 16.34
C ASP A 237 -26.24 10.37 15.54
N GLN A 238 -26.96 10.05 14.47
CA GLN A 238 -27.73 11.03 13.70
C GLN A 238 -29.09 11.32 14.32
N ASN A 239 -29.56 10.48 15.24
CA ASN A 239 -30.86 10.57 15.90
C ASN A 239 -32.01 10.84 14.91
N ASN A 240 -32.05 10.05 13.83
CA ASN A 240 -32.99 10.14 12.71
C ASN A 240 -32.88 11.42 11.84
N GLY A 241 -31.83 12.21 12.03
CA GLY A 241 -31.51 13.38 11.22
C GLY A 241 -30.67 13.05 9.99
N THR A 242 -30.47 14.07 9.14
CA THR A 242 -29.61 14.01 7.94
C THR A 242 -28.53 15.09 7.92
N ALA A 243 -28.41 15.85 9.02
CA ALA A 243 -27.44 16.92 9.14
C ALA A 243 -26.01 16.39 9.22
N ASN A 244 -25.05 17.25 8.88
CA ASN A 244 -23.63 16.92 9.02
C ASN A 244 -23.19 17.02 10.49
N VAL A 245 -23.54 16.01 11.29
CA VAL A 245 -23.09 15.84 12.68
C VAL A 245 -21.71 15.21 12.69
N SER A 246 -20.78 15.79 13.45
CA SER A 246 -19.38 15.32 13.57
C SER A 246 -18.97 14.96 15.00
N THR A 247 -19.86 15.16 15.98
CA THR A 247 -19.62 14.82 17.38
C THR A 247 -19.74 13.31 17.57
N ALA A 248 -18.72 12.68 18.14
CA ALA A 248 -18.75 11.26 18.46
C ALA A 248 -19.85 10.95 19.50
N PHE A 249 -20.56 9.84 19.32
CA PHE A 249 -21.51 9.35 20.30
C PHE A 249 -20.79 9.02 21.61
N GLN A 250 -21.30 9.54 22.73
CA GLN A 250 -20.72 9.36 24.06
C GLN A 250 -21.75 8.72 24.99
N PHE A 251 -21.31 7.76 25.79
CA PHE A 251 -22.15 7.03 26.74
C PHE A 251 -21.45 6.90 28.10
N ASN A 252 -22.18 6.41 29.11
CA ASN A 252 -21.59 6.12 30.41
C ASN A 252 -20.91 4.74 30.37
N CYS A 253 -19.58 4.70 30.55
CA CYS A 253 -18.85 3.44 30.66
C CYS A 253 -19.33 2.55 31.83
N PRO A 254 -19.02 1.24 31.78
CA PRO A 254 -18.29 0.56 30.70
C PRO A 254 -19.18 0.03 29.59
N ARG A 255 -20.51 0.15 29.69
CA ARG A 255 -21.44 -0.59 28.84
C ARG A 255 -22.43 0.33 28.13
N ASN A 256 -22.42 0.34 26.79
CA ASN A 256 -23.43 1.03 25.99
C ASN A 256 -24.57 0.11 25.61
N THR A 257 -25.82 0.52 25.84
CA THR A 257 -27.04 -0.18 25.37
C THR A 257 -27.92 0.71 24.50
N TYR A 258 -27.45 1.90 24.12
CA TYR A 258 -28.22 2.87 23.36
C TYR A 258 -28.01 2.64 21.85
N ARG A 259 -29.07 2.44 21.06
CA ARG A 259 -30.44 2.07 21.47
C ARG A 259 -30.96 0.90 20.66
N ALA A 260 -31.90 0.17 21.25
CA ALA A 260 -32.68 -0.78 20.49
C ALA A 260 -33.61 -0.03 19.52
N VAL A 261 -33.63 -0.44 18.26
CA VAL A 261 -34.47 0.17 17.23
C VAL A 261 -34.73 -0.83 16.11
N ASN A 262 -35.98 -0.87 15.64
CA ASN A 262 -36.42 -1.67 14.50
C ASN A 262 -35.98 -3.16 14.57
N GLY A 263 -35.88 -3.72 15.78
CA GLY A 263 -35.45 -5.12 16.03
C GLY A 263 -33.94 -5.34 16.22
N ALA A 264 -33.10 -4.31 16.05
CA ALA A 264 -31.69 -4.36 16.48
C ALA A 264 -31.53 -3.94 17.95
N PHE A 265 -30.46 -4.42 18.59
CA PHE A 265 -30.21 -4.18 20.02
C PHE A 265 -29.42 -2.90 20.30
N ALA A 266 -28.35 -2.62 19.54
CA ALA A 266 -27.62 -1.35 19.61
C ALA A 266 -26.77 -1.11 18.33
N PRO A 267 -27.36 -0.58 17.24
CA PRO A 267 -26.69 -0.37 15.95
C PRO A 267 -25.34 0.37 16.01
N MET A 268 -25.18 1.32 16.93
CA MET A 268 -23.92 2.04 17.08
C MET A 268 -22.77 1.19 17.60
N ASN A 269 -23.05 0.19 18.45
CA ASN A 269 -22.03 -0.76 18.89
C ASN A 269 -21.53 -1.59 17.71
N ASP A 270 -22.45 -2.11 16.90
CA ASP A 270 -22.15 -2.89 15.70
C ASP A 270 -21.32 -2.08 14.71
N ALA A 271 -21.76 -0.86 14.39
CA ALA A 271 -21.01 0.03 13.51
C ALA A 271 -19.60 0.28 14.05
N HIS A 272 -19.48 0.67 15.33
CA HIS A 272 -18.18 0.99 15.93
C HIS A 272 -17.20 -0.20 15.91
N PHE A 273 -17.68 -1.39 16.26
CA PHE A 273 -16.86 -2.59 16.25
C PHE A 273 -16.49 -3.02 14.83
N PHE A 274 -17.46 -3.16 13.93
CA PHE A 274 -17.20 -3.66 12.58
C PHE A 274 -16.39 -2.68 11.75
N GLY A 275 -16.54 -1.37 11.93
CA GLY A 275 -15.68 -0.38 11.29
C GLY A 275 -14.21 -0.54 11.72
N ASN A 276 -13.96 -0.75 13.02
CA ASN A 276 -12.63 -1.07 13.53
C ASN A 276 -12.10 -2.39 12.98
N ALA A 277 -12.93 -3.42 12.93
CA ALA A 277 -12.57 -4.72 12.37
C ALA A 277 -12.18 -4.61 10.89
N THR A 278 -12.90 -3.84 10.08
CA THR A 278 -12.57 -3.61 8.66
C THR A 278 -11.20 -2.96 8.54
N VAL A 279 -10.95 -1.86 9.26
CA VAL A 279 -9.64 -1.20 9.22
C VAL A 279 -8.52 -2.14 9.68
N LYS A 280 -8.77 -2.97 10.70
CA LYS A 280 -7.82 -3.95 11.19
C LYS A 280 -7.54 -5.04 10.17
N MET A 281 -8.56 -5.58 9.50
CA MET A 281 -8.39 -6.57 8.42
C MET A 281 -7.47 -6.03 7.32
N TYR A 282 -7.74 -4.83 6.82
CA TYR A 282 -6.92 -4.20 5.79
C TYR A 282 -5.46 -3.99 6.24
N ARG A 283 -5.25 -3.57 7.49
CA ARG A 283 -3.90 -3.39 8.06
C ARG A 283 -3.17 -4.72 8.23
N ASP A 284 -3.83 -5.73 8.77
CA ASP A 284 -3.22 -7.03 9.06
C ASP A 284 -2.89 -7.80 7.79
N TRP A 285 -3.76 -7.76 6.78
CA TRP A 285 -3.57 -8.51 5.54
C TRP A 285 -2.73 -7.77 4.50
N PHE A 286 -2.78 -6.43 4.47
CA PHE A 286 -2.19 -5.64 3.39
C PHE A 286 -1.26 -4.51 3.85
N GLY A 287 -1.11 -4.29 5.16
CA GLY A 287 -0.23 -3.25 5.71
C GLY A 287 -0.71 -1.82 5.46
N VAL A 288 -1.98 -1.61 5.07
CA VAL A 288 -2.56 -0.30 4.77
C VAL A 288 -3.92 -0.11 5.44
N GLY A 289 -4.30 1.13 5.71
CA GLY A 289 -5.70 1.46 6.04
C GLY A 289 -6.56 1.49 4.78
N PRO A 290 -7.87 1.16 4.85
CA PRO A 290 -8.76 1.23 3.70
C PRO A 290 -9.06 2.68 3.29
N ILE A 291 -9.01 3.60 4.26
CA ILE A 291 -9.26 5.04 4.11
C ILE A 291 -8.08 5.81 4.72
N GLN A 292 -7.61 6.87 4.05
CA GLN A 292 -6.47 7.68 4.54
C GLN A 292 -6.86 8.63 5.68
N GLN A 293 -8.11 9.12 5.68
CA GLN A 293 -8.69 9.93 6.75
C GLN A 293 -9.36 9.09 7.84
N GLN A 294 -9.73 9.74 8.96
CA GLN A 294 -10.58 9.11 9.98
C GLN A 294 -11.91 8.67 9.35
N LEU A 295 -12.29 7.41 9.54
CA LEU A 295 -13.57 6.89 9.06
C LEU A 295 -14.68 7.33 10.02
N VAL A 296 -15.66 8.07 9.50
CA VAL A 296 -16.83 8.52 10.25
C VAL A 296 -18.06 7.72 9.83
N MET A 297 -18.67 7.02 10.78
CA MET A 297 -19.87 6.20 10.58
C MET A 297 -21.07 6.89 11.21
N ARG A 298 -22.04 7.24 10.38
CA ARG A 298 -23.27 7.94 10.78
C ARG A 298 -24.42 6.95 10.86
N VAL A 299 -24.78 6.59 12.08
CA VAL A 299 -25.82 5.59 12.38
C VAL A 299 -27.10 6.32 12.76
N HIS A 300 -28.25 5.64 12.64
CA HIS A 300 -29.58 6.23 12.83
C HIS A 300 -29.86 7.35 11.81
N TYR A 301 -29.34 7.20 10.59
CA TYR A 301 -29.42 8.23 9.55
C TYR A 301 -30.81 8.28 8.92
N GLY A 302 -31.41 9.46 8.92
CA GLY A 302 -32.75 9.70 8.38
C GLY A 302 -33.87 8.99 9.13
N GLN A 303 -35.11 9.29 8.76
CA GLN A 303 -36.29 8.63 9.34
C GLN A 303 -36.73 7.48 8.44
N ASN A 304 -36.77 6.26 8.99
CA ASN A 304 -37.17 5.03 8.28
C ASN A 304 -36.38 4.79 6.97
N TYR A 305 -35.13 5.24 6.92
CA TYR A 305 -34.29 5.11 5.73
C TYR A 305 -33.84 3.66 5.54
N GLU A 306 -34.23 3.05 4.42
CA GLU A 306 -33.87 1.69 4.04
C GLU A 306 -32.64 1.69 3.13
N GLY A 307 -31.53 2.24 3.62
CA GLY A 307 -30.29 2.34 2.85
C GLY A 307 -29.03 2.54 3.70
N ALA A 308 -27.91 2.20 3.08
CA ALA A 308 -26.56 2.47 3.55
C ALA A 308 -25.77 3.07 2.38
N GLY A 309 -24.66 3.74 2.68
CA GLY A 309 -23.87 4.35 1.61
C GLY A 309 -22.57 4.98 2.06
N TRP A 310 -21.56 4.89 1.21
CA TRP A 310 -20.39 5.76 1.19
C TRP A 310 -20.72 7.12 0.56
N THR A 311 -20.35 8.22 1.22
CA THR A 311 -20.68 9.59 0.79
C THR A 311 -19.47 10.39 0.28
N GLY A 312 -18.37 9.74 -0.10
CA GLY A 312 -17.11 10.44 -0.50
C GLY A 312 -16.26 10.93 0.67
N GLY A 313 -16.52 10.45 1.89
CA GLY A 313 -15.73 10.82 3.07
C GLY A 313 -16.26 10.27 4.40
N THR A 314 -17.55 9.91 4.43
CA THR A 314 -18.22 9.30 5.59
C THR A 314 -19.13 8.18 5.11
N THR A 315 -19.59 7.32 6.02
CA THR A 315 -20.63 6.33 5.74
C THR A 315 -21.93 6.69 6.45
N ILE A 316 -23.06 6.36 5.84
CA ILE A 316 -24.41 6.53 6.40
C ILE A 316 -25.09 5.16 6.52
N PHE A 317 -25.82 4.95 7.62
CA PHE A 317 -26.58 3.73 7.87
C PHE A 317 -27.96 4.08 8.44
N GLY A 318 -29.00 3.75 7.68
CA GLY A 318 -30.38 3.90 8.11
C GLY A 318 -30.84 2.84 9.09
N ASP A 319 -31.90 3.14 9.83
CA ASP A 319 -32.51 2.20 10.78
C ASP A 319 -33.40 1.15 10.11
N GLY A 320 -33.61 1.21 8.80
CA GLY A 320 -34.52 0.34 8.07
C GLY A 320 -35.99 0.56 8.47
N LEU A 321 -36.90 -0.22 7.88
CA LEU A 321 -38.30 -0.22 8.26
C LEU A 321 -38.93 -1.61 8.09
N ASN A 322 -39.34 -1.95 6.86
CA ASN A 322 -40.15 -3.13 6.57
C ASN A 322 -39.30 -4.22 5.91
N GLN A 323 -38.38 -3.84 5.03
CA GLN A 323 -37.52 -4.76 4.31
C GLN A 323 -36.26 -5.09 5.11
N PHE A 324 -35.75 -4.10 5.86
CA PHE A 324 -34.49 -4.23 6.58
C PHE A 324 -34.63 -3.91 8.08
N TYR A 325 -33.81 -4.59 8.87
CA TYR A 325 -33.30 -4.09 10.15
C TYR A 325 -32.36 -2.89 9.90
N PRO A 326 -31.86 -2.20 10.94
CA PRO A 326 -30.78 -1.22 10.75
C PRO A 326 -29.63 -1.81 9.95
N LEU A 327 -29.14 -1.06 8.95
CA LEU A 327 -28.21 -1.55 7.94
C LEU A 327 -26.76 -1.59 8.44
N VAL A 328 -26.56 -2.11 9.65
CA VAL A 328 -25.25 -2.25 10.31
C VAL A 328 -24.95 -3.73 10.56
N SER A 329 -24.16 -4.30 9.68
CA SER A 329 -23.62 -5.66 9.80
C SER A 329 -22.18 -5.67 9.32
N ALA A 330 -21.44 -6.74 9.64
CA ALA A 330 -20.04 -6.86 9.27
C ALA A 330 -19.85 -6.66 7.76
N ASP A 331 -20.62 -7.39 6.94
CA ASP A 331 -20.57 -7.32 5.48
C ASP A 331 -20.93 -5.93 4.93
N VAL A 332 -22.04 -5.33 5.35
CA VAL A 332 -22.49 -4.00 4.89
C VAL A 332 -21.50 -2.91 5.32
N ILE A 333 -20.98 -2.95 6.54
CA ILE A 333 -19.97 -1.98 7.01
C ILE A 333 -18.69 -2.09 6.17
N ALA A 334 -18.20 -3.31 5.94
CA ALA A 334 -17.02 -3.51 5.09
C ALA A 334 -17.28 -3.12 3.63
N HIS A 335 -18.47 -3.40 3.10
CA HIS A 335 -18.91 -3.00 1.77
C HIS A 335 -18.81 -1.48 1.59
N GLU A 336 -19.45 -0.69 2.46
CA GLU A 336 -19.44 0.77 2.33
C GLU A 336 -18.05 1.38 2.52
N VAL A 337 -17.25 0.84 3.44
CA VAL A 337 -15.85 1.28 3.61
C VAL A 337 -15.01 0.97 2.38
N SER A 338 -15.31 -0.12 1.68
CA SER A 338 -14.54 -0.59 0.52
C SER A 338 -14.86 0.19 -0.75
N HIS A 339 -16.03 0.85 -0.85
CA HIS A 339 -16.23 1.89 -1.86
C HIS A 339 -15.22 3.03 -1.70
N GLY A 340 -14.98 3.50 -0.47
CA GLY A 340 -13.97 4.51 -0.20
C GLY A 340 -12.55 4.03 -0.50
N PHE A 341 -12.26 2.73 -0.33
CA PHE A 341 -11.00 2.14 -0.79
C PHE A 341 -10.89 2.17 -2.32
N THR A 342 -11.93 1.74 -3.04
CA THR A 342 -11.96 1.78 -4.52
C THR A 342 -11.80 3.21 -5.03
N GLU A 343 -12.46 4.19 -4.44
CA GLU A 343 -12.37 5.62 -4.77
C GLU A 343 -10.94 6.19 -4.61
N GLN A 344 -10.16 5.68 -3.66
CA GLN A 344 -8.77 6.10 -3.43
C GLN A 344 -7.75 5.35 -4.30
N ASN A 345 -8.17 4.29 -5.00
CA ASN A 345 -7.28 3.39 -5.74
C ASN A 345 -7.66 3.33 -7.24
N SER A 346 -8.39 2.30 -7.68
CA SER A 346 -8.77 2.13 -9.10
C SER A 346 -9.75 3.18 -9.61
N LYS A 347 -10.52 3.80 -8.71
CA LYS A 347 -11.56 4.79 -9.03
C LYS A 347 -12.60 4.28 -10.02
N LEU A 348 -12.89 2.97 -10.00
CA LEU A 348 -13.92 2.36 -10.83
C LEU A 348 -15.20 3.21 -10.79
N LEU A 349 -15.59 3.78 -11.94
CA LEU A 349 -16.77 4.61 -12.04
C LEU A 349 -18.00 3.75 -11.79
N TYR A 350 -18.97 4.32 -11.11
CA TYR A 350 -20.20 3.65 -10.68
C TYR A 350 -21.21 3.51 -11.84
N PHE A 351 -20.76 2.94 -12.95
CA PHE A 351 -21.47 2.84 -14.23
C PHE A 351 -20.98 1.62 -15.02
N ALA A 352 -21.88 0.97 -15.78
CA ALA A 352 -21.57 -0.17 -16.66
C ALA A 352 -20.72 -1.27 -15.97
N HIS A 353 -19.71 -1.82 -16.67
CA HIS A 353 -18.84 -2.88 -16.14
C HIS A 353 -18.03 -2.43 -14.92
N SER A 354 -17.44 -1.23 -14.97
CA SER A 354 -16.65 -0.70 -13.85
C SER A 354 -17.50 -0.55 -12.59
N GLY A 355 -18.77 -0.16 -12.74
CA GLY A 355 -19.71 -0.04 -11.64
C GLY A 355 -20.07 -1.39 -11.03
N GLY A 356 -20.34 -2.39 -11.87
CA GLY A 356 -20.53 -3.77 -11.40
C GLY A 356 -19.30 -4.32 -10.67
N MET A 357 -18.09 -4.03 -11.16
CA MET A 357 -16.84 -4.39 -10.48
C MET A 357 -16.67 -3.65 -9.15
N ASN A 358 -17.07 -2.37 -9.07
CA ASN A 358 -17.01 -1.56 -7.86
C ASN A 358 -17.91 -2.17 -6.77
N GLU A 359 -19.17 -2.42 -7.08
CA GLU A 359 -20.12 -3.12 -6.21
C GLU A 359 -19.63 -4.51 -5.79
N ALA A 360 -19.14 -5.30 -6.75
CA ALA A 360 -18.67 -6.65 -6.47
C ALA A 360 -17.46 -6.64 -5.54
N PHE A 361 -16.50 -5.73 -5.74
CA PHE A 361 -15.35 -5.60 -4.84
C PHE A 361 -15.78 -5.28 -3.39
N SER A 362 -16.79 -4.42 -3.23
CA SER A 362 -17.35 -4.10 -1.92
C SER A 362 -18.06 -5.31 -1.28
N ASP A 363 -18.81 -6.12 -2.05
CA ASP A 363 -19.38 -7.39 -1.57
C ASP A 363 -18.28 -8.38 -1.14
N MET A 364 -17.21 -8.53 -1.95
CA MET A 364 -16.07 -9.39 -1.62
C MET A 364 -15.38 -8.96 -0.33
N ALA A 365 -15.29 -7.66 -0.06
CA ALA A 365 -14.74 -7.13 1.18
C ALA A 365 -15.63 -7.43 2.39
N GLY A 366 -16.95 -7.47 2.20
CA GLY A 366 -17.91 -7.94 3.19
C GLY A 366 -17.63 -9.38 3.62
N GLU A 367 -17.57 -10.29 2.64
CA GLU A 367 -17.22 -11.69 2.87
C GLU A 367 -15.82 -11.88 3.47
N ALA A 368 -14.86 -11.07 3.04
CA ALA A 368 -13.52 -11.07 3.59
C ALA A 368 -13.51 -10.70 5.08
N LEU A 369 -14.33 -9.72 5.51
CA LEU A 369 -14.43 -9.36 6.93
C LEU A 369 -15.08 -10.47 7.73
N GLU A 370 -16.14 -11.11 7.21
CA GLU A 370 -16.73 -12.25 7.87
C GLU A 370 -15.72 -13.38 8.08
N TYR A 371 -14.96 -13.71 7.02
CA TYR A 371 -13.90 -14.70 7.06
C TYR A 371 -12.79 -14.32 8.04
N TYR A 372 -12.42 -13.03 8.09
CA TYR A 372 -11.42 -12.51 9.03
C TYR A 372 -11.86 -12.66 10.49
N LEU A 373 -13.15 -12.45 10.78
CA LEU A 373 -13.69 -12.53 12.14
C LEU A 373 -13.97 -13.96 12.60
N LYS A 374 -14.49 -14.82 11.71
CA LYS A 374 -15.05 -16.14 12.06
C LYS A 374 -14.22 -17.32 11.53
N GLY A 375 -13.30 -17.08 10.60
CA GLY A 375 -12.61 -18.13 9.84
C GLY A 375 -13.44 -18.76 8.71
N THR A 376 -14.68 -18.31 8.54
CA THR A 376 -15.67 -18.74 7.54
C THR A 376 -16.55 -17.55 7.13
N ASN A 377 -17.18 -17.62 5.96
CA ASN A 377 -18.17 -16.65 5.45
C ASN A 377 -19.24 -17.41 4.66
N ASP A 378 -20.38 -16.79 4.38
CA ASP A 378 -21.55 -17.48 3.79
C ASP A 378 -21.80 -17.17 2.30
N PHE A 379 -21.07 -16.21 1.72
CA PHE A 379 -21.21 -15.72 0.34
C PHE A 379 -22.58 -15.09 0.07
N LYS A 380 -23.17 -14.46 1.09
CA LYS A 380 -24.46 -13.78 1.06
C LYS A 380 -24.34 -12.35 1.58
N SER A 381 -24.37 -11.39 0.66
CA SER A 381 -24.39 -9.97 1.02
C SER A 381 -25.75 -9.59 1.62
N GLY A 382 -25.73 -8.89 2.76
CA GLY A 382 -26.88 -8.34 3.46
C GLY A 382 -27.74 -9.36 4.22
N ALA A 383 -27.27 -10.60 4.40
CA ALA A 383 -28.06 -11.65 5.06
C ALA A 383 -28.46 -11.27 6.49
N ALA A 384 -27.58 -10.59 7.22
CA ALA A 384 -27.83 -10.18 8.61
C ALA A 384 -28.91 -9.10 8.76
N ILE A 385 -29.21 -8.32 7.71
CA ILE A 385 -30.07 -7.14 7.81
C ILE A 385 -31.44 -7.30 7.15
N THR A 386 -31.65 -8.31 6.29
CA THR A 386 -32.93 -8.52 5.60
C THR A 386 -33.97 -9.16 6.52
N LYS A 387 -35.22 -8.70 6.44
CA LYS A 387 -36.36 -9.25 7.21
C LYS A 387 -37.15 -10.32 6.45
N THR A 388 -37.27 -10.16 5.14
CA THR A 388 -38.21 -10.92 4.31
C THR A 388 -37.53 -11.92 3.39
N THR A 389 -36.25 -11.72 3.09
CA THR A 389 -35.43 -12.60 2.24
C THR A 389 -34.30 -13.23 3.05
N ASP A 390 -33.71 -14.29 2.51
CA ASP A 390 -32.53 -14.93 3.11
C ASP A 390 -31.33 -13.96 3.08
N ALA A 391 -31.08 -13.31 1.94
CA ALA A 391 -30.07 -12.25 1.77
C ALA A 391 -30.49 -11.20 0.72
N LEU A 392 -29.68 -10.13 0.57
CA LEU A 392 -29.82 -9.13 -0.51
C LEU A 392 -29.30 -9.69 -1.83
N ARG A 393 -28.09 -10.29 -1.82
CA ARG A 393 -27.43 -10.88 -2.99
C ARG A 393 -26.75 -12.19 -2.61
N TYR A 394 -26.63 -13.09 -3.58
CA TYR A 394 -26.07 -14.43 -3.39
C TYR A 394 -24.88 -14.61 -4.33
N MET A 395 -23.65 -14.51 -3.83
CA MET A 395 -22.47 -14.52 -4.72
C MET A 395 -22.31 -15.85 -5.46
N TYR A 396 -22.73 -16.96 -4.82
CA TYR A 396 -22.67 -18.30 -5.43
C TYR A 396 -23.68 -18.52 -6.57
N ASN A 397 -24.81 -17.80 -6.55
CA ASN A 397 -25.84 -17.85 -7.58
C ASN A 397 -26.60 -16.52 -7.64
N PRO A 398 -26.04 -15.48 -8.27
CA PRO A 398 -26.59 -14.13 -8.24
C PRO A 398 -28.08 -14.03 -8.64
N PRO A 399 -28.57 -14.75 -9.68
CA PRO A 399 -29.98 -14.73 -10.08
C PRO A 399 -31.00 -15.13 -9.01
N LEU A 400 -30.57 -15.68 -7.85
CA LEU A 400 -31.48 -15.98 -6.74
C LEU A 400 -32.16 -14.74 -6.14
N ASP A 401 -31.61 -13.54 -6.33
CA ASP A 401 -32.27 -12.29 -5.97
C ASP A 401 -33.32 -11.81 -7.00
N GLY A 402 -33.47 -12.56 -8.10
CA GLY A 402 -34.42 -12.30 -9.19
C GLY A 402 -33.95 -11.29 -10.24
N ASN A 403 -32.80 -10.63 -10.08
CA ASN A 403 -32.37 -9.52 -10.94
C ASN A 403 -30.91 -9.63 -11.41
N SER A 404 -30.00 -10.05 -10.52
CA SER A 404 -28.56 -10.08 -10.75
C SER A 404 -28.15 -11.03 -11.86
N LYS A 405 -27.09 -10.65 -12.58
CA LYS A 405 -26.53 -11.40 -13.71
C LYS A 405 -25.40 -12.29 -13.22
N ASP A 406 -25.34 -13.53 -13.69
CA ASP A 406 -24.26 -14.47 -13.35
C ASP A 406 -23.25 -14.70 -14.48
N ASN A 407 -23.44 -14.05 -15.62
CA ASN A 407 -22.56 -14.16 -16.77
C ASN A 407 -22.50 -12.82 -17.53
N ALA A 408 -21.30 -12.44 -17.97
CA ALA A 408 -21.04 -11.19 -18.68
C ALA A 408 -21.87 -11.05 -19.96
N ALA A 409 -22.21 -12.15 -20.64
CA ALA A 409 -23.05 -12.14 -21.84
C ALA A 409 -24.48 -11.60 -21.57
N ASN A 410 -24.92 -11.61 -20.30
CA ASN A 410 -26.25 -11.18 -19.89
C ASN A 410 -26.27 -9.74 -19.33
N VAL A 411 -25.14 -9.03 -19.37
CA VAL A 411 -25.01 -7.67 -18.83
C VAL A 411 -25.19 -6.64 -19.94
N SER A 412 -26.06 -5.67 -19.69
CA SER A 412 -26.22 -4.46 -20.47
C SER A 412 -25.43 -3.29 -19.84
N PRO A 413 -24.87 -2.35 -20.63
CA PRO A 413 -24.22 -1.16 -20.09
C PRO A 413 -25.11 -0.30 -19.16
N PHE A 414 -26.44 -0.44 -19.28
CA PHE A 414 -27.43 0.31 -18.48
C PHE A 414 -28.00 -0.49 -17.31
N ASP A 415 -27.53 -1.72 -17.08
CA ASP A 415 -27.95 -2.49 -15.91
C ASP A 415 -27.54 -1.77 -14.63
N ASN A 416 -28.39 -1.86 -13.60
CA ASN A 416 -28.04 -1.40 -12.27
C ASN A 416 -26.78 -2.15 -11.80
N VAL A 417 -25.80 -1.42 -11.28
CA VAL A 417 -24.51 -1.96 -10.86
C VAL A 417 -24.63 -3.01 -9.76
N HIS A 418 -25.66 -2.93 -8.90
CA HIS A 418 -25.95 -3.95 -7.89
C HIS A 418 -26.38 -5.30 -8.50
N TYR A 419 -26.79 -5.31 -9.77
CA TYR A 419 -27.18 -6.52 -10.51
C TYR A 419 -26.07 -7.03 -11.41
N SER A 420 -25.32 -6.12 -12.06
CA SER A 420 -24.18 -6.49 -12.89
C SER A 420 -22.96 -6.95 -12.07
N SER A 421 -22.89 -6.59 -10.78
CA SER A 421 -21.90 -7.09 -9.82
C SER A 421 -21.91 -8.61 -9.65
N GLY A 422 -23.05 -9.26 -9.93
CA GLY A 422 -23.21 -10.71 -9.86
C GLY A 422 -22.14 -11.48 -10.66
N VAL A 423 -21.66 -10.93 -11.78
CA VAL A 423 -20.61 -11.56 -12.60
C VAL A 423 -19.31 -11.71 -11.80
N TYR A 424 -18.84 -10.64 -11.18
CA TYR A 424 -17.61 -10.66 -10.38
C TYR A 424 -17.80 -11.32 -9.02
N ASN A 425 -18.98 -11.20 -8.42
CA ASN A 425 -19.35 -11.92 -7.20
C ASN A 425 -19.24 -13.44 -7.40
N LYS A 426 -19.78 -13.96 -8.51
CA LYS A 426 -19.71 -15.38 -8.84
C LYS A 426 -18.29 -15.83 -9.18
N ALA A 427 -17.52 -15.02 -9.93
CA ALA A 427 -16.11 -15.31 -10.17
C ALA A 427 -15.31 -15.40 -8.85
N PHE A 428 -15.55 -14.49 -7.91
CA PHE A 428 -14.93 -14.52 -6.59
C PHE A 428 -15.31 -15.76 -5.79
N TYR A 429 -16.60 -16.12 -5.73
CA TYR A 429 -17.06 -17.33 -5.07
C TYR A 429 -16.37 -18.58 -5.64
N LEU A 430 -16.33 -18.73 -6.97
CA LEU A 430 -15.71 -19.87 -7.64
C LEU A 430 -14.21 -19.94 -7.34
N LEU A 431 -13.52 -18.81 -7.31
CA LEU A 431 -12.11 -18.75 -6.96
C LEU A 431 -11.87 -19.09 -5.48
N ALA A 432 -12.61 -18.46 -4.56
CA ALA A 432 -12.47 -18.65 -3.12
C ALA A 432 -12.76 -20.09 -2.68
N THR A 433 -13.62 -20.81 -3.40
CA THR A 433 -14.00 -22.20 -3.11
C THR A 433 -13.20 -23.24 -3.92
N SER A 434 -12.27 -22.80 -4.77
CA SER A 434 -11.40 -23.71 -5.53
C SER A 434 -10.36 -24.40 -4.63
N PRO A 435 -9.91 -25.63 -4.96
CA PRO A 435 -8.87 -26.32 -4.20
C PRO A 435 -7.60 -25.47 -4.05
N GLY A 436 -7.10 -25.32 -2.82
CA GLY A 436 -5.91 -24.50 -2.51
C GLY A 436 -6.18 -22.99 -2.39
N TRP A 437 -7.44 -22.58 -2.50
CA TRP A 437 -7.91 -21.22 -2.28
C TRP A 437 -8.82 -21.14 -1.05
N ASN A 438 -9.01 -19.91 -0.58
CA ASN A 438 -9.98 -19.52 0.43
C ASN A 438 -10.36 -18.05 0.18
N THR A 439 -11.33 -17.55 0.94
CA THR A 439 -11.83 -16.16 0.84
C THR A 439 -10.72 -15.13 0.97
N ARG A 440 -9.76 -15.34 1.89
CA ARG A 440 -8.60 -14.45 2.04
C ARG A 440 -7.74 -14.41 0.77
N LYS A 441 -7.31 -15.56 0.23
CA LYS A 441 -6.45 -15.61 -0.97
C LYS A 441 -7.16 -15.04 -2.20
N ALA A 442 -8.46 -15.29 -2.35
CA ALA A 442 -9.25 -14.70 -3.43
C ALA A 442 -9.36 -13.17 -3.25
N PHE A 443 -9.56 -12.68 -2.03
CA PHE A 443 -9.65 -11.25 -1.77
C PHE A 443 -8.29 -10.55 -1.96
N GLU A 444 -7.19 -11.22 -1.64
CA GLU A 444 -5.84 -10.72 -1.85
C GLU A 444 -5.55 -10.35 -3.32
N VAL A 445 -5.98 -11.17 -4.28
CA VAL A 445 -5.77 -10.89 -5.71
C VAL A 445 -6.73 -9.83 -6.24
N MET A 446 -7.97 -9.76 -5.72
CA MET A 446 -8.91 -8.68 -6.04
C MET A 446 -8.45 -7.33 -5.48
N PHE A 447 -7.91 -7.33 -4.25
CA PHE A 447 -7.33 -6.17 -3.60
C PHE A 447 -6.15 -5.61 -4.40
N ASP A 448 -5.21 -6.46 -4.81
CA ASP A 448 -4.08 -6.03 -5.64
C ASP A 448 -4.55 -5.56 -7.01
N ALA A 449 -5.56 -6.20 -7.61
CA ALA A 449 -6.11 -5.75 -8.88
C ALA A 449 -6.74 -4.36 -8.80
N ASN A 450 -7.57 -4.10 -7.79
CA ASN A 450 -8.13 -2.78 -7.51
C ASN A 450 -7.02 -1.75 -7.26
N ARG A 451 -5.98 -2.12 -6.53
CA ARG A 451 -4.91 -1.18 -6.17
C ARG A 451 -3.95 -0.87 -7.31
N LEU A 452 -3.62 -1.85 -8.15
CA LEU A 452 -2.47 -1.79 -9.05
C LEU A 452 -2.86 -1.77 -10.53
N TYR A 453 -3.95 -2.42 -10.92
CA TYR A 453 -4.23 -2.75 -12.32
C TYR A 453 -5.52 -2.12 -12.86
N TRP A 454 -6.60 -2.13 -12.08
CA TRP A 454 -7.88 -1.59 -12.52
C TRP A 454 -7.81 -0.07 -12.73
N THR A 455 -8.59 0.38 -13.68
CA THR A 455 -8.79 1.78 -14.07
C THR A 455 -10.25 2.15 -13.91
N GLU A 456 -10.53 3.45 -13.94
CA GLU A 456 -11.86 4.05 -13.77
C GLU A 456 -12.94 3.41 -14.67
N LEU A 457 -12.59 3.04 -15.90
CA LEU A 457 -13.49 2.47 -16.90
C LEU A 457 -13.20 1.00 -17.23
N SER A 458 -12.45 0.28 -16.37
CA SER A 458 -12.10 -1.10 -16.65
C SER A 458 -13.33 -1.94 -17.00
N THR A 459 -13.24 -2.64 -18.12
CA THR A 459 -14.23 -3.65 -18.49
C THR A 459 -14.04 -4.91 -17.66
N PHE A 460 -15.02 -5.81 -17.65
CA PHE A 460 -14.88 -7.09 -16.96
C PHE A 460 -13.67 -7.90 -17.42
N ASN A 461 -13.36 -7.91 -18.72
CA ASN A 461 -12.22 -8.68 -19.26
C ASN A 461 -10.87 -8.08 -18.81
N GLU A 462 -10.74 -6.75 -18.87
CA GLU A 462 -9.55 -6.05 -18.38
C GLU A 462 -9.38 -6.20 -16.88
N GLY A 463 -10.49 -6.17 -16.14
CA GLY A 463 -10.47 -6.41 -14.71
C GLY A 463 -9.93 -7.80 -14.38
N ALA A 464 -10.33 -8.83 -15.14
CA ALA A 464 -9.85 -10.20 -14.96
C ALA A 464 -8.35 -10.30 -15.27
N CYS A 465 -7.85 -9.56 -16.27
CA CYS A 465 -6.42 -9.45 -16.52
C CYS A 465 -5.65 -8.92 -15.32
N GLY A 466 -6.18 -7.88 -14.65
CA GLY A 466 -5.60 -7.37 -13.41
C GLY A 466 -5.54 -8.42 -12.30
N VAL A 467 -6.57 -9.26 -12.17
CA VAL A 467 -6.62 -10.33 -11.15
C VAL A 467 -5.66 -11.49 -11.50
N GLU A 468 -5.56 -11.87 -12.76
CA GLU A 468 -4.58 -12.86 -13.23
C GLU A 468 -3.14 -12.40 -12.97
N GLN A 469 -2.82 -11.13 -13.26
CA GLN A 469 -1.51 -10.55 -12.98
C GLN A 469 -1.24 -10.46 -11.48
N ALA A 470 -2.23 -10.10 -10.66
CA ALA A 470 -2.11 -10.11 -9.21
C ALA A 470 -1.83 -11.52 -8.66
N ALA A 471 -2.52 -12.54 -9.19
CA ALA A 471 -2.26 -13.94 -8.81
C ALA A 471 -0.85 -14.39 -9.20
N SER A 472 -0.40 -14.07 -10.42
CA SER A 472 0.96 -14.35 -10.89
C SER A 472 2.01 -13.75 -9.96
N ASN A 473 1.86 -12.47 -9.60
CA ASN A 473 2.82 -11.77 -8.72
C ASN A 473 2.87 -12.35 -7.30
N ARG A 474 1.75 -12.91 -6.82
CA ARG A 474 1.70 -13.61 -5.52
C ARG A 474 2.22 -15.05 -5.59
N GLY A 475 2.59 -15.54 -6.77
CA GLY A 475 2.93 -16.96 -6.98
C GLY A 475 1.72 -17.88 -6.82
N TYR A 476 0.50 -17.36 -7.01
CA TYR A 476 -0.75 -18.12 -6.98
C TYR A 476 -1.06 -18.71 -8.36
N ASN A 477 -1.95 -19.71 -8.39
CA ASN A 477 -2.30 -20.41 -9.62
C ASN A 477 -3.20 -19.55 -10.53
N VAL A 478 -2.61 -18.95 -11.55
CA VAL A 478 -3.30 -18.10 -12.54
C VAL A 478 -4.38 -18.87 -13.28
N SER A 479 -4.15 -20.14 -13.63
CA SER A 479 -5.15 -20.95 -14.34
C SER A 479 -6.46 -21.09 -13.56
N GLN A 480 -6.41 -21.16 -12.21
CA GLN A 480 -7.64 -21.24 -11.41
C GLN A 480 -8.41 -19.91 -11.40
N VAL A 481 -7.69 -18.78 -11.47
CA VAL A 481 -8.31 -17.46 -11.68
C VAL A 481 -8.99 -17.42 -13.05
N SER A 482 -8.28 -17.78 -14.12
CA SER A 482 -8.83 -17.85 -15.47
C SER A 482 -10.06 -18.76 -15.54
N THR A 483 -10.02 -19.94 -14.90
CA THR A 483 -11.16 -20.87 -14.86
C THR A 483 -12.37 -20.23 -14.18
N ALA A 484 -12.19 -19.55 -13.04
CA ALA A 484 -13.28 -18.90 -12.33
C ALA A 484 -13.92 -17.77 -13.15
N PHE A 485 -13.13 -16.93 -13.81
CA PHE A 485 -13.64 -15.86 -14.68
C PHE A 485 -14.28 -16.39 -15.97
N ASN A 486 -13.67 -17.37 -16.62
CA ASN A 486 -14.23 -17.97 -17.85
C ASN A 486 -15.61 -18.59 -17.59
N ALA A 487 -15.85 -19.15 -16.40
CA ALA A 487 -17.15 -19.71 -16.01
C ALA A 487 -18.28 -18.66 -15.95
N VAL A 488 -17.94 -17.38 -15.81
CA VAL A 488 -18.89 -16.26 -15.83
C VAL A 488 -18.81 -15.45 -17.14
N GLY A 489 -18.24 -16.01 -18.20
CA GLY A 489 -18.16 -15.37 -19.51
C GLY A 489 -17.16 -14.20 -19.58
N VAL A 490 -16.28 -14.10 -18.59
CA VAL A 490 -15.21 -13.09 -18.55
C VAL A 490 -13.91 -13.78 -18.90
N ASN A 491 -13.20 -13.28 -19.89
CA ASN A 491 -11.90 -13.80 -20.24
C ASN A 491 -10.87 -12.68 -20.27
N CYS A 492 -9.71 -12.94 -19.71
CA CYS A 492 -8.60 -12.05 -19.97
C CYS A 492 -8.04 -12.35 -21.37
N ASP A 493 -8.16 -11.38 -22.28
CA ASP A 493 -7.38 -11.34 -23.52
C ASP A 493 -5.96 -10.84 -23.23
N ASN A 494 -5.25 -11.61 -22.38
CA ASN A 494 -3.96 -11.24 -21.81
C ASN A 494 -2.89 -11.01 -22.89
N TYR A 495 -3.12 -11.47 -24.12
CA TYR A 495 -2.21 -11.23 -25.23
C TYR A 495 -2.15 -9.76 -25.64
N LYS A 496 -3.23 -8.96 -25.47
CA LYS A 496 -3.14 -7.50 -25.67
C LYS A 496 -2.25 -6.86 -24.62
N TRP A 497 -2.42 -7.24 -23.36
CA TRP A 497 -1.62 -6.72 -22.25
C TRP A 497 -0.15 -7.13 -22.38
N LEU A 498 0.10 -8.40 -22.71
CA LEU A 498 1.43 -8.93 -22.99
C LEU A 498 2.06 -8.24 -24.19
N ALA A 499 1.35 -8.11 -25.31
CA ALA A 499 1.84 -7.41 -26.48
C ALA A 499 2.21 -5.96 -26.14
N GLU A 500 1.38 -5.26 -25.37
CA GLU A 500 1.68 -3.91 -24.92
C GLU A 500 2.88 -3.83 -23.96
N GLN A 501 3.05 -4.81 -23.07
CA GLN A 501 4.26 -4.93 -22.26
C GLN A 501 5.52 -5.13 -23.12
N LEU A 502 5.44 -5.89 -24.22
CA LEU A 502 6.54 -6.03 -25.16
C LEU A 502 6.78 -4.73 -25.95
N TYR A 503 5.74 -4.03 -26.39
CA TYR A 503 5.88 -2.70 -26.98
C TYR A 503 6.61 -1.74 -26.03
N LEU A 504 6.17 -1.69 -24.77
CA LEU A 504 6.84 -0.91 -23.74
C LEU A 504 8.30 -1.33 -23.59
N ALA A 505 8.60 -2.62 -23.40
CA ALA A 505 9.95 -3.12 -23.17
C ALA A 505 10.93 -2.82 -24.32
N TYR A 506 10.49 -2.97 -25.58
CA TYR A 506 11.38 -2.92 -26.75
C TYR A 506 11.33 -1.63 -27.55
N THR A 507 10.25 -0.84 -27.44
CA THR A 507 10.06 0.37 -28.27
C THR A 507 9.73 1.62 -27.45
N GLY A 508 9.38 1.44 -26.17
CA GLY A 508 9.11 2.52 -25.21
C GLY A 508 7.88 3.37 -25.53
N ARG A 509 7.00 2.93 -26.44
CA ARG A 509 5.80 3.64 -26.90
C ARG A 509 4.55 2.76 -26.79
N PRO A 510 3.35 3.35 -26.86
CA PRO A 510 2.13 2.60 -27.07
C PRO A 510 2.15 1.77 -28.37
N GLY A 511 1.56 0.57 -28.35
CA GLY A 511 1.30 -0.18 -29.58
C GLY A 511 0.41 0.64 -30.54
N ASP A 512 0.68 0.57 -31.84
CA ASP A 512 -0.27 1.06 -32.84
C ASP A 512 -1.38 0.02 -33.02
N PRO A 513 -2.62 0.41 -33.42
CA PRO A 513 -3.76 -0.52 -33.47
C PRO A 513 -3.49 -1.77 -34.34
N GLY A 514 -2.82 -1.57 -35.48
CA GLY A 514 -2.48 -2.66 -36.40
C GLY A 514 -1.45 -3.63 -35.82
N GLY A 515 -0.36 -3.09 -35.28
CA GLY A 515 0.71 -3.88 -34.68
C GLY A 515 0.30 -4.58 -33.38
N LEU A 516 -0.47 -3.92 -32.51
CA LEU A 516 -1.01 -4.54 -31.30
C LEU A 516 -1.92 -5.73 -31.64
N LYS A 517 -2.81 -5.56 -32.64
CA LYS A 517 -3.64 -6.66 -33.14
C LYS A 517 -2.80 -7.78 -33.72
N TYR A 518 -1.82 -7.47 -34.56
CA TYR A 518 -0.94 -8.46 -35.18
C TYR A 518 -0.24 -9.34 -34.14
N TRP A 519 0.39 -8.74 -33.12
CA TRP A 519 1.10 -9.51 -32.10
C TRP A 519 0.14 -10.33 -31.22
N THR A 520 -1.00 -9.76 -30.86
CA THR A 520 -2.05 -10.46 -30.11
C THR A 520 -2.52 -11.72 -30.86
N ASP A 521 -2.84 -11.60 -32.15
CA ASP A 521 -3.30 -12.72 -32.98
C ASP A 521 -2.21 -13.80 -33.12
N ASN A 522 -0.94 -13.41 -33.31
CA ASN A 522 0.17 -14.36 -33.43
C ASN A 522 0.43 -15.10 -32.10
N MET A 523 0.38 -14.42 -30.97
CA MET A 523 0.51 -15.06 -29.66
C MET A 523 -0.65 -16.03 -29.41
N ALA A 524 -1.87 -15.62 -29.74
CA ALA A 524 -3.06 -16.48 -29.63
C ALA A 524 -2.96 -17.72 -30.50
N ALA A 525 -2.58 -17.56 -31.78
CA ALA A 525 -2.41 -18.68 -32.71
C ALA A 525 -1.30 -19.64 -32.27
N ALA A 526 -0.22 -19.12 -31.68
CA ALA A 526 0.90 -19.92 -31.21
C ALA A 526 0.67 -20.58 -29.84
N GLY A 527 -0.40 -20.22 -29.12
CA GLY A 527 -0.70 -20.77 -27.79
C GLY A 527 0.42 -20.54 -26.77
N VAL A 528 1.10 -19.40 -26.86
CA VAL A 528 2.22 -19.05 -25.96
C VAL A 528 1.71 -18.67 -24.55
N PRO A 529 2.58 -18.64 -23.52
CA PRO A 529 2.16 -18.18 -22.20
C PRO A 529 1.56 -16.78 -22.25
N LYS A 530 0.54 -16.56 -21.42
CA LYS A 530 -0.27 -15.33 -21.42
C LYS A 530 0.25 -14.24 -20.48
N THR A 531 1.06 -14.61 -19.48
CA THR A 531 1.65 -13.66 -18.54
C THR A 531 3.10 -13.38 -18.89
N LEU A 532 3.60 -12.16 -18.63
CA LEU A 532 4.97 -11.80 -18.96
C LEU A 532 6.01 -12.68 -18.24
N VAL A 533 5.73 -13.08 -17.00
CA VAL A 533 6.64 -13.89 -16.19
C VAL A 533 6.82 -15.28 -16.82
N GLU A 534 5.71 -15.94 -17.17
CA GLU A 534 5.75 -17.25 -17.83
C GLU A 534 6.29 -17.15 -19.25
N PHE A 535 5.92 -16.09 -19.97
CA PHE A 535 6.39 -15.83 -21.33
C PHE A 535 7.91 -15.61 -21.35
N ALA A 536 8.44 -14.81 -20.43
CA ALA A 536 9.88 -14.56 -20.30
C ALA A 536 10.65 -15.82 -19.87
N ALA A 537 10.07 -16.65 -19.00
CA ALA A 537 10.66 -17.93 -18.59
C ALA A 537 10.71 -18.94 -19.76
N ALA A 538 9.72 -18.91 -20.64
CA ALA A 538 9.63 -19.80 -21.80
C ALA A 538 10.56 -19.41 -22.96
N TYR A 539 11.21 -18.24 -22.93
CA TYR A 539 12.04 -17.74 -24.03
C TYR A 539 13.10 -18.73 -24.54
N SER A 540 13.78 -19.41 -23.62
CA SER A 540 14.87 -20.33 -24.00
C SER A 540 14.38 -21.72 -24.42
N SER A 541 13.13 -22.08 -24.10
CA SER A 541 12.60 -23.44 -24.27
C SER A 541 11.45 -23.55 -25.28
N ASN A 542 10.77 -22.44 -25.60
CA ASN A 542 9.64 -22.40 -26.53
C ASN A 542 10.03 -21.63 -27.81
N PRO A 543 10.16 -22.31 -28.97
CA PRO A 543 10.55 -21.67 -30.23
C PRO A 543 9.59 -20.57 -30.69
N SER A 544 8.29 -20.69 -30.42
CA SER A 544 7.30 -19.67 -30.78
C SER A 544 7.49 -18.41 -29.95
N VAL A 545 7.70 -18.54 -28.64
CA VAL A 545 8.04 -17.41 -27.75
C VAL A 545 9.32 -16.74 -28.23
N LYS A 546 10.36 -17.54 -28.51
CA LYS A 546 11.64 -17.02 -29.03
C LYS A 546 11.45 -16.24 -30.33
N SER A 547 10.70 -16.79 -31.27
CA SER A 547 10.42 -16.15 -32.57
C SER A 547 9.69 -14.82 -32.41
N ILE A 548 8.70 -14.74 -31.51
CA ILE A 548 7.95 -13.50 -31.25
C ILE A 548 8.87 -12.45 -30.64
N VAL A 549 9.63 -12.82 -29.60
CA VAL A 549 10.54 -11.91 -28.91
C VAL A 549 11.65 -11.43 -29.83
N ASP A 550 12.29 -12.33 -30.57
CA ASP A 550 13.36 -11.97 -31.50
C ASP A 550 12.81 -11.11 -32.65
N GLY A 551 11.58 -11.36 -33.12
CA GLY A 551 10.92 -10.55 -34.14
C GLY A 551 10.73 -9.09 -33.72
N ILE A 552 10.33 -8.85 -32.47
CA ILE A 552 10.20 -7.49 -31.92
C ILE A 552 11.58 -6.90 -31.64
N ALA A 553 12.45 -7.62 -30.92
CA ALA A 553 13.74 -7.13 -30.45
C ALA A 553 14.74 -6.84 -31.58
N LEU A 554 14.61 -7.54 -32.72
CA LEU A 554 15.45 -7.33 -33.91
C LEU A 554 14.82 -6.38 -34.93
N SER A 555 13.64 -5.81 -34.65
CA SER A 555 13.05 -4.78 -35.50
C SER A 555 13.96 -3.54 -35.56
N THR A 556 13.91 -2.82 -36.69
CA THR A 556 14.67 -1.57 -36.86
C THR A 556 14.34 -0.55 -35.77
N GLU A 557 13.08 -0.49 -35.34
CA GLU A 557 12.65 0.40 -34.26
C GLU A 557 13.28 0.02 -32.92
N ALA A 558 13.21 -1.26 -32.52
CA ALA A 558 13.76 -1.71 -31.25
C ALA A 558 15.29 -1.56 -31.20
N GLN A 559 15.98 -1.84 -32.30
CA GLN A 559 17.43 -1.66 -32.39
C GLN A 559 17.86 -0.20 -32.33
N ALA A 560 17.06 0.71 -32.88
CA ALA A 560 17.30 2.15 -32.76
C ALA A 560 16.97 2.69 -31.35
N PHE A 561 16.00 2.08 -30.68
CA PHE A 561 15.56 2.47 -29.34
C PHE A 561 16.52 1.99 -28.25
N LEU A 562 16.98 0.75 -28.31
CA LEU A 562 17.86 0.15 -27.30
C LEU A 562 19.34 0.40 -27.66
N PRO A 563 20.11 1.12 -26.83
CA PRO A 563 21.49 1.50 -27.14
C PRO A 563 22.39 0.27 -27.27
N SER A 564 23.40 0.33 -28.16
CA SER A 564 24.46 -0.66 -28.23
C SER A 564 25.51 -0.40 -27.15
N ASP A 565 26.03 -1.46 -26.53
CA ASP A 565 27.09 -1.36 -25.53
C ASP A 565 28.45 -1.83 -26.08
N PRO A 566 29.58 -1.33 -25.51
CA PRO A 566 30.90 -1.95 -25.69
C PRO A 566 30.93 -3.41 -25.22
N ALA A 567 31.79 -4.22 -25.82
CA ALA A 567 31.94 -5.64 -25.45
C ALA A 567 32.25 -5.83 -23.95
N GLY A 568 31.45 -6.66 -23.27
CA GLY A 568 31.62 -7.02 -21.84
C GLY A 568 30.96 -6.06 -20.84
N SER A 569 30.35 -4.97 -21.29
CA SER A 569 29.49 -4.10 -20.49
C SER A 569 28.08 -4.13 -21.06
N HIS A 570 27.07 -4.13 -20.20
CA HIS A 570 25.66 -3.97 -20.61
C HIS A 570 25.00 -2.76 -19.92
N TYR A 571 25.80 -1.86 -19.36
CA TYR A 571 25.30 -0.76 -18.53
C TYR A 571 24.35 0.18 -19.28
N GLN A 572 24.62 0.51 -20.56
CA GLN A 572 23.75 1.42 -21.31
C GLN A 572 22.44 0.75 -21.69
N LEU A 573 22.47 -0.51 -22.13
CA LEU A 573 21.26 -1.30 -22.38
C LEU A 573 20.39 -1.40 -21.13
N ILE A 574 20.96 -1.91 -20.03
CA ILE A 574 20.18 -2.16 -18.81
C ILE A 574 19.68 -0.83 -18.23
N GLY A 575 20.52 0.21 -18.23
CA GLY A 575 20.13 1.56 -17.80
C GLY A 575 18.98 2.14 -18.64
N ALA A 576 19.02 1.96 -19.96
CA ALA A 576 17.94 2.39 -20.84
C ALA A 576 16.64 1.63 -20.58
N VAL A 577 16.71 0.31 -20.35
CA VAL A 577 15.54 -0.50 -19.98
C VAL A 577 14.93 0.00 -18.67
N PHE A 578 15.72 0.21 -17.62
CA PHE A 578 15.22 0.70 -16.33
C PHE A 578 14.57 2.09 -16.46
N GLN A 579 15.21 3.00 -17.22
CA GLN A 579 14.66 4.33 -17.45
C GLN A 579 13.34 4.26 -18.23
N ASN A 580 13.28 3.39 -19.23
CA ASN A 580 12.12 3.23 -20.09
C ASN A 580 10.94 2.56 -19.37
N GLU A 581 11.16 1.43 -18.70
CA GLU A 581 10.10 0.66 -18.05
C GLU A 581 9.67 1.31 -16.74
N PHE A 582 10.64 1.70 -15.90
CA PHE A 582 10.39 2.13 -14.53
C PHE A 582 10.49 3.63 -14.30
N GLY A 583 10.97 4.40 -15.29
CA GLY A 583 11.12 5.85 -15.16
C GLY A 583 12.26 6.29 -14.24
N ARG A 584 13.20 5.39 -13.92
CA ARG A 584 14.33 5.66 -13.02
C ARG A 584 15.64 5.09 -13.55
N GLY A 585 16.75 5.63 -13.08
CA GLY A 585 18.07 5.06 -13.29
C GLY A 585 18.24 3.71 -12.60
N ILE A 586 19.19 2.93 -13.11
CA ILE A 586 19.59 1.65 -12.51
C ILE A 586 20.59 1.86 -11.36
N ASP A 587 20.36 1.16 -10.24
CA ASP A 587 21.29 1.10 -9.12
C ASP A 587 22.40 0.05 -9.33
N SER A 588 23.47 0.14 -8.54
CA SER A 588 24.65 -0.73 -8.68
C SER A 588 24.34 -2.22 -8.46
N SER A 589 23.38 -2.54 -7.58
CA SER A 589 22.96 -3.91 -7.29
C SER A 589 22.27 -4.54 -8.49
N ASN A 590 21.24 -3.87 -9.01
CA ASN A 590 20.51 -4.31 -10.20
C ASN A 590 21.43 -4.39 -11.43
N ASN A 591 22.34 -3.42 -11.59
CA ASN A 591 23.30 -3.47 -12.68
C ASN A 591 24.22 -4.70 -12.56
N GLY A 592 24.72 -5.02 -11.36
CA GLY A 592 25.52 -6.22 -11.12
C GLY A 592 24.80 -7.51 -11.49
N ILE A 593 23.53 -7.64 -11.08
CA ILE A 593 22.69 -8.81 -11.36
C ILE A 593 22.49 -8.98 -12.87
N TRP A 594 22.00 -7.94 -13.55
CA TRP A 594 21.65 -8.04 -14.97
C TRP A 594 22.87 -8.16 -15.87
N ASN A 595 23.97 -7.47 -15.54
CA ASN A 595 25.22 -7.61 -16.28
C ASN A 595 25.78 -9.04 -16.13
N HIS A 596 25.68 -9.66 -14.95
CA HIS A 596 26.05 -11.06 -14.76
C HIS A 596 25.15 -12.02 -15.54
N ARG A 597 23.83 -11.83 -15.49
CA ARG A 597 22.86 -12.67 -16.23
C ARG A 597 23.09 -12.63 -17.74
N ILE A 598 23.39 -11.46 -18.31
CA ILE A 598 23.66 -11.34 -19.74
C ILE A 598 25.02 -11.98 -20.10
N ASN A 599 26.09 -11.70 -19.33
CA ASN A 599 27.42 -12.26 -19.61
C ASN A 599 27.52 -13.78 -19.41
N SER A 600 26.72 -14.35 -18.51
CA SER A 600 26.66 -15.80 -18.26
C SER A 600 25.77 -16.56 -19.26
N GLY A 601 24.99 -15.85 -20.09
CA GLY A 601 24.03 -16.44 -21.03
C GLY A 601 22.68 -16.82 -20.43
N GLU A 602 22.43 -16.54 -19.14
CA GLU A 602 21.11 -16.69 -18.50
C GLU A 602 20.06 -15.75 -19.14
N SER A 603 20.52 -14.59 -19.61
CA SER A 603 19.78 -13.65 -20.43
C SER A 603 20.59 -13.27 -21.67
N THR A 604 19.91 -12.73 -22.67
CA THR A 604 20.50 -12.23 -23.91
C THR A 604 20.12 -10.77 -24.06
N ARG A 605 20.80 -10.03 -24.94
CA ARG A 605 20.38 -8.67 -25.29
C ARG A 605 18.92 -8.60 -25.75
N GLN A 606 18.46 -9.63 -26.46
CA GLN A 606 17.09 -9.74 -26.96
C GLN A 606 16.09 -10.06 -25.84
N SER A 607 16.44 -10.87 -24.84
CA SER A 607 15.51 -11.24 -23.77
C SER A 607 15.58 -10.35 -22.54
N ALA A 608 16.64 -9.56 -22.39
CA ALA A 608 16.88 -8.75 -21.20
C ALA A 608 15.74 -7.76 -20.91
N PRO A 609 15.21 -6.97 -21.88
CA PRO A 609 14.14 -6.01 -21.59
C PRO A 609 12.91 -6.66 -20.93
N MET A 610 12.30 -7.66 -21.59
CA MET A 610 11.14 -8.33 -21.00
C MET A 610 11.44 -9.07 -19.69
N LYS A 611 12.65 -9.63 -19.54
CA LYS A 611 13.05 -10.34 -18.32
C LYS A 611 13.25 -9.37 -17.14
N ILE A 612 13.75 -8.16 -17.40
CA ILE A 612 13.87 -7.08 -16.41
C ILE A 612 12.49 -6.66 -15.92
N MET A 613 11.54 -6.46 -16.84
CA MET A 613 10.15 -6.17 -16.51
C MET A 613 9.51 -7.32 -15.71
N ALA A 614 9.65 -8.56 -16.17
CA ALA A 614 9.11 -9.74 -15.49
C ALA A 614 9.65 -9.90 -14.06
N ASP A 615 10.95 -9.65 -13.86
CA ASP A 615 11.59 -9.68 -12.54
C ASP A 615 11.03 -8.60 -11.61
N ALA A 616 10.71 -7.40 -12.13
CA ALA A 616 10.04 -6.36 -11.35
C ALA A 616 8.61 -6.76 -10.95
N LEU A 617 7.84 -7.31 -11.89
CA LEU A 617 6.47 -7.76 -11.65
C LEU A 617 6.39 -8.91 -10.64
N ALA A 618 7.32 -9.87 -10.70
CA ALA A 618 7.35 -11.02 -9.80
C ALA A 618 8.01 -10.72 -8.43
N SER A 619 8.53 -9.51 -8.22
CA SER A 619 9.34 -9.21 -7.04
C SER A 619 8.50 -9.04 -5.78
N PRO A 620 8.84 -9.72 -4.66
CA PRO A 620 8.17 -9.52 -3.38
C PRO A 620 8.69 -8.28 -2.62
N TYR A 621 9.75 -7.62 -3.12
CA TYR A 621 10.41 -6.52 -2.42
C TYR A 621 9.66 -5.20 -2.59
N ALA A 622 9.50 -4.45 -1.49
CA ALA A 622 8.74 -3.19 -1.48
C ALA A 622 9.33 -2.14 -2.45
N GLU A 623 10.65 -2.10 -2.64
CA GLU A 623 11.29 -1.22 -3.62
C GLU A 623 10.89 -1.50 -5.08
N ARG A 624 10.59 -2.77 -5.40
CA ARG A 624 10.21 -3.21 -6.75
C ARG A 624 8.71 -3.08 -6.99
N LYS A 625 7.91 -2.87 -5.93
CA LYS A 625 6.48 -2.59 -6.04
C LYS A 625 6.19 -1.33 -6.86
N ASN A 626 7.02 -0.29 -6.73
CA ASN A 626 6.88 0.94 -7.51
C ASN A 626 7.26 0.74 -8.98
N ASP A 627 8.24 -0.12 -9.27
CA ASP A 627 8.60 -0.51 -10.64
C ASP A 627 7.41 -1.23 -11.30
N ALA A 628 6.85 -2.24 -10.62
CA ALA A 628 5.67 -2.99 -11.08
C ALA A 628 4.44 -2.08 -11.29
N LEU A 629 4.19 -1.18 -10.34
CA LEU A 629 3.14 -0.16 -10.44
C LEU A 629 3.34 0.74 -11.66
N THR A 630 4.56 1.24 -11.88
CA THR A 630 4.86 2.14 -13.00
C THR A 630 4.65 1.43 -14.33
N VAL A 631 5.07 0.16 -14.45
CA VAL A 631 4.79 -0.66 -15.63
C VAL A 631 3.29 -0.81 -15.85
N GLY A 632 2.54 -1.17 -14.80
CA GLY A 632 1.08 -1.28 -14.86
C GLY A 632 0.41 0.02 -15.34
N LYS A 633 0.84 1.18 -14.83
CA LYS A 633 0.31 2.49 -15.25
C LYS A 633 0.68 2.82 -16.71
N LYS A 634 1.90 2.50 -17.15
CA LYS A 634 2.32 2.72 -18.55
C LYS A 634 1.54 1.86 -19.52
N VAL A 635 1.38 0.56 -19.22
CA VAL A 635 0.58 -0.34 -20.06
C VAL A 635 -0.88 0.12 -20.10
N GLY A 636 -1.45 0.52 -18.96
CA GLY A 636 -2.80 1.09 -18.91
C GLY A 636 -2.96 2.35 -19.75
N VAL A 637 -2.03 3.31 -19.65
CA VAL A 637 -2.02 4.52 -20.50
C VAL A 637 -1.85 4.16 -21.97
N SER A 638 -0.96 3.23 -22.30
CA SER A 638 -0.72 2.81 -23.67
C SER A 638 -1.95 2.20 -24.32
N LEU A 639 -2.62 1.24 -23.66
CA LEU A 639 -3.80 0.61 -24.23
C LEU A 639 -4.91 1.63 -24.54
N ARG A 640 -5.05 2.64 -23.68
CA ARG A 640 -6.02 3.75 -23.86
C ARG A 640 -5.60 4.66 -25.00
N PHE A 641 -4.30 4.96 -25.10
CA PHE A 641 -3.76 5.65 -26.25
C PHE A 641 -4.07 4.90 -27.55
N THR A 642 -3.84 3.59 -27.61
CA THR A 642 -4.12 2.77 -28.79
C THR A 642 -5.61 2.73 -29.13
N GLU A 643 -6.49 2.68 -28.13
CA GLU A 643 -7.96 2.75 -28.32
C GLU A 643 -8.43 4.10 -28.86
N HIS A 644 -7.73 5.19 -28.50
CA HIS A 644 -8.03 6.54 -28.95
C HIS A 644 -7.40 6.87 -30.31
N VAL A 645 -6.46 6.07 -30.83
CA VAL A 645 -5.99 6.14 -32.22
C VAL A 645 -6.93 5.30 -33.07
N ASN A 646 -8.08 5.85 -33.46
CA ASN A 646 -9.17 5.09 -34.08
C ASN A 646 -9.68 5.69 -35.40
N GLU A 647 -9.25 6.89 -35.76
CA GLU A 647 -9.55 7.50 -37.06
C GLU A 647 -8.42 7.25 -38.08
N PRO A 648 -8.73 7.14 -39.39
CA PRO A 648 -7.71 6.90 -40.43
C PRO A 648 -6.55 7.92 -40.42
N ALA A 649 -6.85 9.18 -40.12
CA ALA A 649 -5.85 10.24 -40.02
C ALA A 649 -4.92 10.05 -38.80
N GLU A 650 -5.47 9.64 -37.67
CA GLU A 650 -4.70 9.35 -36.46
C GLU A 650 -3.78 8.14 -36.66
N ILE A 651 -4.33 7.07 -37.25
CA ILE A 651 -3.58 5.83 -37.53
C ILE A 651 -2.39 6.11 -38.45
N SER A 652 -2.63 6.79 -39.57
CA SER A 652 -1.56 7.13 -40.53
C SER A 652 -0.52 8.08 -39.94
N SER A 653 -0.94 9.00 -39.07
CA SER A 653 -0.05 9.96 -38.42
C SER A 653 0.82 9.32 -37.34
N TYR A 654 0.25 8.39 -36.56
CA TYR A 654 0.94 7.80 -35.42
C TYR A 654 2.12 6.91 -35.84
N ILE A 655 2.01 6.19 -36.95
CA ILE A 655 3.05 5.27 -37.42
C ILE A 655 4.29 5.96 -38.01
N THR A 656 4.35 7.30 -38.01
CA THR A 656 5.51 8.08 -38.47
C THR A 656 6.57 8.29 -37.39
N PRO A 657 7.85 8.55 -37.73
CA PRO A 657 8.89 8.79 -36.72
C PRO A 657 8.53 9.88 -35.69
N VAL A 658 7.81 10.92 -36.12
CA VAL A 658 7.30 11.99 -35.23
C VAL A 658 6.22 11.44 -34.30
N GLY A 659 5.24 10.71 -34.83
CA GLY A 659 4.19 10.06 -34.06
C GLY A 659 4.73 9.11 -32.99
N LEU A 660 5.63 8.20 -33.39
CA LEU A 660 6.29 7.25 -32.49
C LEU A 660 7.09 7.97 -31.38
N SER A 661 7.78 9.07 -31.71
CA SER A 661 8.52 9.89 -30.74
C SER A 661 7.59 10.56 -29.71
N LYS A 662 6.45 11.11 -30.16
CA LYS A 662 5.45 11.70 -29.27
C LYS A 662 4.83 10.65 -28.35
N GLY A 663 4.51 9.46 -28.86
CA GLY A 663 4.08 8.31 -28.05
C GLY A 663 5.09 7.91 -26.96
N ARG A 664 6.38 7.84 -27.29
CA ARG A 664 7.44 7.62 -26.28
C ARG A 664 7.49 8.73 -25.23
N ASN A 665 7.38 9.98 -25.65
CA ASN A 665 7.44 11.12 -24.74
C ASN A 665 6.24 11.16 -23.80
N LEU A 666 5.05 10.77 -24.26
CA LEU A 666 3.88 10.58 -23.41
C LEU A 666 4.18 9.61 -22.26
N LEU A 667 4.66 8.40 -22.57
CA LEU A 667 4.92 7.37 -21.55
C LEU A 667 6.04 7.75 -20.56
N LYS A 668 6.99 8.60 -20.94
CA LYS A 668 8.01 9.12 -20.00
C LYS A 668 7.41 9.94 -18.85
N THR A 669 6.22 10.51 -19.04
CA THR A 669 5.54 11.29 -18.00
C THR A 669 4.70 10.42 -17.06
N VAL A 670 4.54 9.13 -17.37
CA VAL A 670 3.77 8.18 -16.57
C VAL A 670 4.64 7.61 -15.45
N THR A 671 4.12 7.66 -14.23
CA THR A 671 4.79 7.19 -13.00
C THR A 671 3.87 6.25 -12.22
N SER A 672 4.38 5.65 -11.15
CA SER A 672 3.57 4.87 -10.21
C SER A 672 2.41 5.64 -9.56
N ALA A 673 2.48 6.99 -9.56
CA ALA A 673 1.42 7.85 -9.04
C ALA A 673 0.36 8.23 -10.10
N THR A 674 0.60 7.93 -11.38
CA THR A 674 -0.31 8.29 -12.47
C THR A 674 -1.67 7.60 -12.30
N GLN A 675 -2.73 8.40 -12.48
CA GLN A 675 -4.11 7.96 -12.50
C GLN A 675 -4.54 7.91 -13.97
N VAL A 676 -4.79 6.72 -14.50
CA VAL A 676 -4.89 6.49 -15.96
C VAL A 676 -6.00 7.32 -16.59
N GLN A 677 -7.17 7.46 -15.96
CA GLN A 677 -8.26 8.28 -16.49
C GLN A 677 -7.95 9.78 -16.51
N ALA A 678 -7.35 10.30 -15.44
CA ALA A 678 -6.96 11.72 -15.37
C ALA A 678 -5.90 12.07 -16.44
N PHE A 679 -5.29 11.04 -17.03
CA PHE A 679 -4.30 11.14 -18.08
C PHE A 679 -4.91 11.15 -19.49
N ILE A 680 -6.19 10.79 -19.67
CA ILE A 680 -6.87 10.78 -20.98
C ILE A 680 -6.81 12.12 -21.71
N PRO A 681 -7.05 13.29 -21.08
CA PRO A 681 -6.89 14.56 -21.78
C PRO A 681 -5.48 14.78 -22.32
N THR A 682 -4.47 14.19 -21.67
CA THR A 682 -3.07 14.23 -22.15
C THR A 682 -2.88 13.28 -23.34
N ILE A 683 -3.54 12.12 -23.34
CA ILE A 683 -3.59 11.19 -24.47
C ILE A 683 -4.20 11.89 -25.69
N ASP A 684 -5.40 12.45 -25.54
CA ASP A 684 -6.13 13.12 -26.63
C ASP A 684 -5.35 14.31 -27.19
N ALA A 685 -4.77 15.14 -26.31
CA ALA A 685 -3.92 16.25 -26.73
C ALA A 685 -2.67 15.76 -27.48
N THR A 686 -2.08 14.64 -27.07
CA THR A 686 -0.93 14.04 -27.75
C THR A 686 -1.32 13.51 -29.13
N ILE A 687 -2.47 12.85 -29.27
CA ILE A 687 -2.98 12.35 -30.56
C ILE A 687 -3.29 13.52 -31.50
N ALA A 688 -3.96 14.56 -31.00
CA ALA A 688 -4.23 15.77 -31.78
C ALA A 688 -2.94 16.45 -32.25
N ASP A 689 -1.93 16.54 -31.39
CA ASP A 689 -0.61 17.08 -31.69
C ASP A 689 0.20 16.18 -32.67
N ILE A 690 -0.01 14.86 -32.65
CA ILE A 690 0.52 13.94 -33.66
C ILE A 690 -0.10 14.25 -35.03
N VAL A 691 -1.43 14.34 -35.11
CA VAL A 691 -2.14 14.61 -36.37
C VAL A 691 -1.82 16.01 -36.92
N ALA A 692 -1.70 17.02 -36.05
CA ALA A 692 -1.41 18.40 -36.48
C ALA A 692 0.00 18.59 -37.06
N ASN A 693 0.95 17.72 -36.72
CA ASN A 693 2.35 17.78 -37.17
C ASN A 693 2.71 16.64 -38.15
N HIS A 694 1.70 16.00 -38.74
CA HIS A 694 1.87 14.92 -39.72
C HIS A 694 1.90 15.43 -41.16
#